data_AF-A0A135TPP9-F1
#
_entry.id   AF-A0A135TPP9-F1
#
_cell.length_a   1.000
_cell.length_b   1.000
_cell.length_c   1.000
_cell.angle_alpha   90.00
_cell.angle_beta   90.00
_cell.angle_gamma   90.00
#
_symmetry.space_group_name_H-M   'P 1'
#
loop_
_entity.id
_entity.type
_entity.pdbx_description
1 polymer ?
#
loop_
_entity_poly.entity_id
_entity_poly.type
_entity_poly.pdbx_seq_one_letter_code
_entity_poly.pdbx_strand_id
1 'polypeptide(L)'
;MLLQNEKIPTGYAPQEYRGAASASSIQLKSSEGHPEDFTFTFEIVRPNIFRTTVTSETRPIPPFPSAHKPSTDLAPKDIQVKTSEKSQSFTTSDVKAVVEWSNTPIVSLYVGQDDSGKPIHADLPFRSYAADGPGIAHYSSYKKHTLHVGLGEKAAPMDLAGRGFIISASDTFGYDAYRTDPLYKHIPLLINVTPEGAVGIFSTAHSRSTWSIGSELDGMWGAYKVHRQSHGGLEEYIIVGKTVAEVVHSYAELVGFPLRVPRYMMGYIGGGMKYSAMDTPRAHDVIMGWIKNCEKHDIPFSAFQMSSGYTVAEQEPKTRNVFTWNYHRFPDPRAFTREAHSHGLRLLANVKPYVLATHPAYKKLSEDGAFFKDPSTGKTAVTRLWSAGGGESGEGSHLDFTSNAGYQWWYDGVVGLKKVGIDVMWNDNNEYTVPDDEWQCALEKTDLVPIPEGLSRKDVGIWGRAIHTELMGKASHDATIEGRPEERPFVLTRSATAGTMKYCGASWSGDNVTAWESMRGGNSLALNASFSLLHCYGHDIGGFEGPQPTPEHLVRWIQLGVHSPRFAINCFKTSEADNLIGGVIEPWMYSTATPIIRATIKRRYELVPYTYSQNLRAHHTATPPQRWTGWGYEADPEVWTKAIKDGDTQFWFGDAFIVGGVYEPGVDTARVYLPKKGDGSDFGFLNTNAPYEHFEAGKWHTVLSPWYNSIPVIAKIGSAVPVGKPLDTTSLKEADPEFPNQAKDDWRGVEIFPPPSLRGAAAQGSEKELGGEDVKGVVFEDSWYEDDGISREVPAEFKFTIRYEIVEQRISVEVKAVVTEGSKEKWSPLWLEKGIDVLLPVGEERAVIVNGAEAQEKSLDTRGRRVWTVPVTF
;
A
#
# COMPACT_ATOMS: atom_id res chain seq x y z
N MET A 1 -12.26 24.93 26.02
CA MET A 1 -12.31 26.14 25.17
C MET A 1 -11.50 25.86 23.93
N LEU A 2 -12.06 25.99 22.73
CA LEU A 2 -11.28 26.09 21.51
C LEU A 2 -10.68 27.50 21.51
N LEU A 3 -9.40 27.64 21.85
CA LEU A 3 -8.73 28.94 21.79
C LEU A 3 -8.53 29.30 20.31
N GLN A 4 -9.07 30.43 19.87
CA GLN A 4 -8.81 30.96 18.54
C GLN A 4 -7.45 31.67 18.55
N ASN A 5 -6.39 30.92 18.23
CA ASN A 5 -4.99 31.37 18.25
C ASN A 5 -4.38 31.37 16.83
N GLU A 6 -5.16 31.74 15.82
CA GLU A 6 -4.70 31.86 14.45
C GLU A 6 -4.21 33.28 14.16
N LYS A 7 -3.01 33.43 13.62
CA LYS A 7 -2.41 34.72 13.21
C LYS A 7 -1.63 34.55 11.92
N ILE A 8 -1.72 35.54 11.03
CA ILE A 8 -1.07 35.50 9.71
C ILE A 8 0.15 36.43 9.74
N PRO A 9 1.38 35.89 9.69
CA PRO A 9 2.58 36.72 9.59
C PRO A 9 2.60 37.47 8.25
N THR A 10 3.11 38.70 8.24
CA THR A 10 3.17 39.57 7.05
C THR A 10 4.50 40.35 7.01
N GLY A 11 4.65 41.24 6.02
CA GLY A 11 5.85 42.05 5.87
C GLY A 11 7.08 41.25 5.41
N TYR A 12 6.88 40.17 4.65
CA TYR A 12 7.97 39.33 4.21
C TYR A 12 8.95 40.06 3.29
N ALA A 13 10.24 39.89 3.57
CA ALA A 13 11.34 40.40 2.76
C ALA A 13 12.39 39.31 2.50
N PRO A 14 13.03 39.29 1.31
CA PRO A 14 14.13 38.37 1.04
C PRO A 14 15.28 38.50 2.04
N GLN A 15 15.89 37.37 2.37
CA GLN A 15 17.13 37.31 3.17
C GLN A 15 18.24 36.68 2.34
N GLU A 16 19.51 37.01 2.64
CA GLU A 16 20.64 36.30 2.07
C GLU A 16 20.60 34.83 2.49
N TYR A 17 20.43 33.92 1.52
CA TYR A 17 20.40 32.49 1.77
C TYR A 17 21.80 32.00 2.16
N ARG A 18 21.98 31.57 3.41
CA ARG A 18 23.23 30.96 3.88
C ARG A 18 23.29 29.48 3.49
N GLY A 19 23.47 29.19 2.20
CA GLY A 19 23.60 27.82 1.67
C GLY A 19 24.06 27.78 0.20
N ALA A 20 24.54 26.62 -0.26
CA ALA A 20 25.20 26.45 -1.57
C ALA A 20 24.28 26.53 -2.82
N ALA A 21 22.97 26.76 -2.65
CA ALA A 21 21.94 26.60 -3.68
C ALA A 21 21.17 27.91 -4.01
N SER A 22 21.82 29.07 -4.03
CA SER A 22 21.13 30.36 -4.11
C SER A 22 20.33 30.61 -5.42
N ALA A 23 20.53 29.79 -6.46
CA ALA A 23 19.81 29.92 -7.73
C ALA A 23 18.49 29.12 -7.79
N SER A 24 18.27 28.15 -6.88
CA SER A 24 17.10 27.26 -6.90
C SER A 24 16.15 27.47 -5.72
N SER A 25 16.40 28.48 -4.89
CA SER A 25 15.63 28.73 -3.67
C SER A 25 15.41 30.21 -3.41
N ILE A 26 14.44 30.50 -2.54
CA ILE A 26 14.22 31.82 -1.95
C ILE A 26 13.88 31.65 -0.47
N GLN A 27 14.48 32.50 0.36
CA GLN A 27 14.17 32.60 1.78
C GLN A 27 13.62 33.99 2.08
N LEU A 28 12.50 34.03 2.79
CA LEU A 28 11.79 35.23 3.18
C LEU A 28 11.65 35.26 4.70
N LYS A 29 11.77 36.45 5.29
CA LYS A 29 11.55 36.65 6.73
C LYS A 29 10.47 37.69 6.95
N SER A 30 9.50 37.37 7.83
CA SER A 30 8.43 38.29 8.20
C SER A 30 8.94 39.38 9.15
N SER A 31 8.23 40.50 9.21
CA SER A 31 8.49 41.59 10.17
C SER A 31 7.22 42.14 10.84
N GLU A 32 6.04 41.64 10.45
CA GLU A 32 4.74 42.14 10.91
C GLU A 32 3.77 40.99 11.17
N GLY A 33 2.65 41.27 11.85
CA GLY A 33 1.53 40.32 11.99
C GLY A 33 1.67 39.27 13.09
N HIS A 34 2.82 39.18 13.79
CA HIS A 34 3.02 38.25 14.91
C HIS A 34 4.10 38.72 15.91
N PRO A 35 4.05 38.31 17.21
CA PRO A 35 5.10 38.64 18.20
C PRO A 35 6.51 38.05 17.95
N GLU A 36 6.66 37.11 17.02
CA GLU A 36 7.94 36.51 16.64
C GLU A 36 8.03 36.48 15.11
N ASP A 37 9.25 36.52 14.59
CA ASP A 37 9.50 36.48 13.16
C ASP A 37 9.37 35.04 12.63
N PHE A 38 8.75 34.91 11.46
CA PHE A 38 8.66 33.67 10.69
C PHE A 38 9.63 33.69 9.52
N THR A 39 10.23 32.54 9.26
CA THR A 39 11.02 32.28 8.07
C THR A 39 10.23 31.36 7.15
N PHE A 40 9.97 31.83 5.93
CA PHE A 40 9.46 31.01 4.83
C PHE A 40 10.61 30.65 3.90
N THR A 41 10.69 29.40 3.46
CA THR A 41 11.60 29.01 2.38
C THR A 41 10.82 28.31 1.28
N PHE A 42 11.25 28.51 0.04
CA PHE A 42 10.85 27.74 -1.13
C PHE A 42 12.13 27.24 -1.83
N GLU A 43 12.17 25.96 -2.16
CA GLU A 43 13.33 25.27 -2.76
C GLU A 43 12.85 24.35 -3.88
N ILE A 44 13.50 24.41 -5.04
CA ILE A 44 13.36 23.40 -6.09
C ILE A 44 14.31 22.26 -5.76
N VAL A 45 13.73 21.11 -5.40
CA VAL A 45 14.47 19.92 -4.99
C VAL A 45 14.77 19.02 -6.19
N ARG A 46 13.82 18.92 -7.12
CA ARG A 46 13.90 18.20 -8.41
C ARG A 46 13.06 18.96 -9.46
N PRO A 47 13.13 18.62 -10.77
CA PRO A 47 12.39 19.36 -11.81
C PRO A 47 10.90 19.57 -11.52
N ASN A 48 10.27 18.62 -10.81
CA ASN A 48 8.86 18.60 -10.48
C ASN A 48 8.56 18.46 -8.97
N ILE A 49 9.58 18.58 -8.10
CA ILE A 49 9.43 18.51 -6.63
C ILE A 49 9.94 19.80 -6.01
N PHE A 50 9.08 20.42 -5.22
CA PHE A 50 9.31 21.66 -4.51
C PHE A 50 9.21 21.41 -3.01
N ARG A 51 10.02 22.11 -2.22
CA ARG A 51 9.96 22.07 -0.76
C ARG A 51 9.65 23.46 -0.23
N THR A 52 8.68 23.54 0.67
CA THR A 52 8.36 24.75 1.43
C THR A 52 8.61 24.50 2.91
N THR A 53 9.11 25.51 3.62
CA THR A 53 9.17 25.46 5.08
C THR A 53 8.63 26.75 5.68
N VAL A 54 7.93 26.65 6.81
CA VAL A 54 7.51 27.79 7.63
C VAL A 54 7.88 27.54 9.07
N THR A 55 8.77 28.35 9.62
CA THR A 55 9.32 28.17 10.97
C THR A 55 9.43 29.47 11.74
N SER A 56 9.41 29.38 13.06
CA SER A 56 9.80 30.45 13.99
C SER A 56 10.64 29.86 15.13
N GLU A 57 11.14 30.70 16.03
CA GLU A 57 11.93 30.24 17.19
C GLU A 57 11.16 29.20 18.04
N THR A 58 9.85 29.40 18.21
CA THR A 58 8.99 28.49 18.98
C THR A 58 8.42 27.32 18.16
N ARG A 59 8.57 27.36 16.83
CA ARG A 59 8.05 26.36 15.88
C ARG A 59 9.16 25.89 14.93
N PRO A 60 10.08 25.03 15.42
CA PRO A 60 11.13 24.44 14.59
C PRO A 60 10.51 23.44 13.61
N ILE A 61 11.18 23.19 12.47
CA ILE A 61 10.81 22.11 11.54
C ILE A 61 10.65 20.76 12.26
N PRO A 62 9.92 19.79 11.68
CA PRO A 62 9.82 18.44 12.23
C PRO A 62 11.20 17.88 12.58
N PRO A 63 11.46 17.48 13.83
CA PRO A 63 12.80 17.12 14.27
C PRO A 63 13.27 15.77 13.70
N PHE A 64 12.33 14.94 13.29
CA PHE A 64 12.56 13.67 12.60
C PHE A 64 11.59 13.59 11.41
N PRO A 65 11.97 14.07 10.21
CA PRO A 65 11.09 14.04 9.05
C PRO A 65 10.93 12.62 8.51
N SER A 66 9.70 12.22 8.18
CA SER A 66 9.39 10.89 7.63
C SER A 66 9.90 10.66 6.18
N ALA A 67 10.36 11.71 5.50
CA ALA A 67 11.08 11.63 4.22
C ALA A 67 12.57 11.94 4.39
N HIS A 68 13.40 11.37 3.52
CA HIS A 68 14.79 11.79 3.42
C HIS A 68 14.86 13.14 2.71
N LYS A 69 15.59 14.11 3.26
CA LYS A 69 15.90 15.34 2.55
C LYS A 69 16.75 14.98 1.31
N PRO A 70 16.29 15.25 0.08
CA PRO A 70 17.06 14.87 -1.10
C PRO A 70 18.40 15.62 -1.17
N SER A 71 19.39 14.99 -1.80
CA SER A 71 20.71 15.60 -2.00
C SER A 71 20.63 16.80 -2.93
N THR A 72 21.48 17.81 -2.70
CA THR A 72 21.47 19.09 -3.41
C THR A 72 21.91 19.01 -4.88
N ASP A 73 22.53 17.91 -5.30
CA ASP A 73 22.94 17.64 -6.69
C ASP A 73 21.79 17.23 -7.62
N LEU A 74 20.62 16.91 -7.04
CA LEU A 74 19.40 16.57 -7.77
C LEU A 74 18.61 17.80 -8.25
N ALA A 75 19.01 19.00 -7.82
CA ALA A 75 18.41 20.23 -8.29
C ALA A 75 18.64 20.39 -9.81
N PRO A 76 17.63 20.82 -10.58
CA PRO A 76 17.79 21.05 -12.01
C PRO A 76 18.91 22.07 -12.26
N LYS A 77 19.77 21.78 -13.25
CA LYS A 77 20.89 22.66 -13.61
C LYS A 77 20.49 23.80 -14.53
N ASP A 78 19.29 23.74 -15.08
CA ASP A 78 18.73 24.59 -16.14
C ASP A 78 17.61 25.53 -15.63
N ILE A 79 17.62 25.86 -14.33
CA ILE A 79 16.59 26.74 -13.74
C ILE A 79 16.77 28.17 -14.25
N GLN A 80 15.74 28.69 -14.91
CA GLN A 80 15.65 30.10 -15.25
C GLN A 80 14.96 30.85 -14.13
N VAL A 81 15.64 31.84 -13.56
CA VAL A 81 15.11 32.67 -12.47
C VAL A 81 14.80 34.07 -12.98
N LYS A 82 13.60 34.57 -12.67
CA LYS A 82 13.22 35.96 -12.90
C LYS A 82 12.65 36.55 -11.63
N THR A 83 13.33 37.57 -11.11
CA THR A 83 12.99 38.26 -9.85
C THR A 83 12.38 39.64 -10.14
N SER A 84 11.37 40.00 -9.36
CA SER A 84 10.76 41.33 -9.28
C SER A 84 10.83 41.85 -7.83
N GLU A 85 10.26 43.03 -7.54
CA GLU A 85 10.27 43.60 -6.18
C GLU A 85 9.57 42.71 -5.14
N LYS A 86 8.47 42.04 -5.53
CA LYS A 86 7.61 41.24 -4.63
C LYS A 86 7.30 39.84 -5.14
N SER A 87 8.02 39.37 -6.16
CA SER A 87 7.87 38.02 -6.67
C SER A 87 9.15 37.46 -7.27
N GLN A 88 9.27 36.13 -7.29
CA GLN A 88 10.33 35.41 -7.99
C GLN A 88 9.71 34.20 -8.69
N SER A 89 10.02 34.08 -9.97
CA SER A 89 9.63 32.92 -10.76
C SER A 89 10.84 32.05 -11.08
N PHE A 90 10.61 30.75 -11.09
CA PHE A 90 11.57 29.72 -11.42
C PHE A 90 10.96 28.83 -12.50
N THR A 91 11.68 28.63 -13.61
CA THR A 91 11.22 27.81 -14.73
C THR A 91 12.21 26.67 -14.97
N THR A 92 11.72 25.44 -14.92
CA THR A 92 12.44 24.21 -15.30
C THR A 92 11.98 23.74 -16.69
N SER A 93 12.46 22.59 -17.14
CA SER A 93 11.94 21.89 -18.32
C SER A 93 10.44 21.57 -18.23
N ASP A 94 9.94 21.27 -17.04
CA ASP A 94 8.63 20.63 -16.85
C ASP A 94 7.62 21.48 -16.09
N VAL A 95 8.10 22.41 -15.26
CA VAL A 95 7.25 23.18 -14.34
C VAL A 95 7.74 24.62 -14.23
N LYS A 96 6.79 25.53 -14.09
CA LYS A 96 7.04 26.89 -13.64
C LYS A 96 6.47 27.11 -12.24
N ALA A 97 7.29 27.66 -11.36
CA ALA A 97 6.90 28.07 -10.02
C ALA A 97 6.99 29.60 -9.89
N VAL A 98 6.01 30.20 -9.23
CA VAL A 98 5.99 31.63 -8.90
C VAL A 98 5.76 31.77 -7.41
N VAL A 99 6.69 32.46 -6.73
CA VAL A 99 6.58 32.81 -5.31
C VAL A 99 6.34 34.31 -5.20
N GLU A 100 5.25 34.70 -4.56
CA GLU A 100 4.91 36.12 -4.31
C GLU A 100 4.88 36.40 -2.82
N TRP A 101 5.27 37.61 -2.40
CA TRP A 101 5.36 37.98 -0.98
C TRP A 101 4.93 39.43 -0.70
N SER A 102 3.98 39.94 -1.49
CA SER A 102 3.29 41.20 -1.18
C SER A 102 2.50 41.14 0.14
N ASN A 103 2.19 39.93 0.63
CA ASN A 103 1.58 39.66 1.92
C ASN A 103 2.22 38.39 2.53
N THR A 104 1.46 37.47 3.13
CA THR A 104 1.94 36.11 3.41
C THR A 104 2.36 35.41 2.09
N PRO A 105 3.44 34.60 2.05
CA PRO A 105 3.98 34.06 0.81
C PRO A 105 2.98 33.18 0.06
N ILE A 106 2.89 33.32 -1.26
CA ILE A 106 2.02 32.51 -2.12
C ILE A 106 2.88 31.75 -3.10
N VAL A 107 2.73 30.43 -3.13
CA VAL A 107 3.30 29.56 -4.16
C VAL A 107 2.23 29.23 -5.21
N SER A 108 2.54 29.50 -6.47
CA SER A 108 1.76 29.07 -7.63
C SER A 108 2.60 28.20 -8.55
N LEU A 109 2.09 27.03 -8.95
CA LEU A 109 2.76 26.07 -9.81
C LEU A 109 1.98 25.84 -11.10
N TYR A 110 2.68 25.71 -12.23
CA TYR A 110 2.12 25.52 -13.56
C TYR A 110 2.77 24.32 -14.24
N VAL A 111 1.98 23.47 -14.89
CA VAL A 111 2.52 22.39 -15.74
C VAL A 111 3.04 23.02 -17.03
N GLY A 112 4.31 22.76 -17.37
CA GLY A 112 5.00 23.37 -18.51
C GLY A 112 5.62 24.73 -18.19
N GLN A 113 6.08 25.43 -19.23
CA GLN A 113 6.84 26.69 -19.12
C GLN A 113 6.00 27.97 -19.28
N ASP A 114 4.79 27.86 -19.87
CA ASP A 114 3.95 29.01 -20.22
C ASP A 114 2.97 29.41 -19.11
N ASP A 115 2.81 30.72 -18.90
CA ASP A 115 1.84 31.31 -17.95
C ASP A 115 0.41 31.38 -18.50
N SER A 116 0.15 30.81 -19.68
CA SER A 116 -1.10 31.05 -20.40
C SER A 116 -2.34 30.38 -19.77
N GLY A 117 -2.17 29.61 -18.69
CA GLY A 117 -3.21 28.86 -17.99
C GLY A 117 -3.41 29.25 -16.53
N LYS A 118 -4.39 28.62 -15.87
CA LYS A 118 -4.53 28.69 -14.41
C LYS A 118 -3.50 27.75 -13.78
N PRO A 119 -2.92 28.11 -12.62
CA PRO A 119 -1.95 27.24 -11.97
C PRO A 119 -2.56 25.88 -11.60
N ILE A 120 -1.74 24.83 -11.66
CA ILE A 120 -2.13 23.50 -11.19
C ILE A 120 -2.26 23.47 -9.66
N HIS A 121 -1.45 24.27 -8.96
CA HIS A 121 -1.55 24.54 -7.52
C HIS A 121 -1.39 26.03 -7.25
N ALA A 122 -2.20 26.56 -6.34
CA ALA A 122 -2.00 27.91 -5.81
C ALA A 122 -2.38 27.95 -4.33
N ASP A 123 -1.53 28.58 -3.53
CA ASP A 123 -1.86 28.90 -2.15
C ASP A 123 -2.98 29.95 -2.07
N LEU A 124 -3.67 30.01 -0.93
CA LEU A 124 -4.78 30.92 -0.75
C LEU A 124 -4.28 32.36 -0.49
N PRO A 125 -4.67 33.36 -1.32
CA PRO A 125 -4.21 34.73 -1.12
C PRO A 125 -4.60 35.31 0.25
N PHE A 126 -3.68 36.06 0.85
CA PHE A 126 -3.81 36.69 2.18
C PHE A 126 -3.86 35.75 3.39
N ARG A 127 -3.92 34.43 3.20
CA ARG A 127 -4.03 33.44 4.30
C ARG A 127 -3.22 32.15 4.08
N SER A 128 -2.31 32.11 3.11
CA SER A 128 -1.57 30.89 2.73
C SER A 128 -0.90 30.18 3.90
N TYR A 129 -0.22 30.91 4.78
CA TYR A 129 0.41 30.36 5.99
C TYR A 129 0.01 31.16 7.22
N ALA A 130 -0.49 30.45 8.24
CA ALA A 130 -0.88 31.02 9.53
C ALA A 130 -0.24 30.26 10.69
N ALA A 131 0.22 30.99 11.69
CA ALA A 131 0.52 30.41 13.00
C ALA A 131 -0.82 30.02 13.65
N ASP A 132 -0.99 28.74 13.99
CA ASP A 132 -2.22 28.20 14.56
C ASP A 132 -1.90 27.43 15.84
N GLY A 133 -2.13 28.06 16.99
CA GLY A 133 -1.71 27.50 18.27
C GLY A 133 -0.20 27.22 18.30
N PRO A 134 0.26 26.04 18.76
CA PRO A 134 1.68 25.67 18.77
C PRO A 134 2.21 25.17 17.41
N GLY A 135 1.38 25.17 16.37
CA GLY A 135 1.75 24.71 15.03
C GLY A 135 1.48 25.75 13.93
N ILE A 136 1.34 25.25 12.70
CA ILE A 136 1.16 26.04 11.47
C ILE A 136 0.01 25.45 10.65
N ALA A 137 -0.79 26.33 10.05
CA ALA A 137 -1.80 25.99 9.06
C ALA A 137 -1.37 26.47 7.65
N HIS A 138 -1.54 25.60 6.65
CA HIS A 138 -1.35 25.90 5.23
C HIS A 138 -2.69 25.88 4.49
N TYR A 139 -3.04 27.01 3.87
CA TYR A 139 -4.26 27.19 3.09
C TYR A 139 -3.94 27.23 1.60
N SER A 140 -4.64 26.41 0.82
CA SER A 140 -4.52 26.36 -0.64
C SER A 140 -5.86 26.36 -1.35
N SER A 141 -5.86 26.76 -2.61
CA SER A 141 -7.05 26.80 -3.45
C SER A 141 -7.64 25.40 -3.65
N TYR A 142 -8.98 25.32 -3.69
CA TYR A 142 -9.71 24.08 -3.94
C TYR A 142 -10.28 24.04 -5.36
N LYS A 143 -10.01 22.96 -6.09
CA LYS A 143 -10.50 22.74 -7.46
C LYS A 143 -11.71 21.83 -7.46
N LYS A 144 -12.88 22.37 -7.82
CA LYS A 144 -14.11 21.59 -7.99
C LYS A 144 -13.98 20.62 -9.17
N HIS A 145 -14.74 19.53 -9.13
CA HIS A 145 -14.84 18.51 -10.19
C HIS A 145 -13.54 17.75 -10.50
N THR A 146 -12.55 17.84 -9.61
CA THR A 146 -11.31 17.05 -9.67
C THR A 146 -11.39 15.88 -8.67
N LEU A 147 -10.36 15.03 -8.63
CA LEU A 147 -10.26 13.90 -7.69
C LEU A 147 -9.25 14.24 -6.59
N HIS A 148 -9.63 14.06 -5.32
CA HIS A 148 -8.73 14.23 -4.17
C HIS A 148 -8.52 12.88 -3.48
N VAL A 149 -7.27 12.41 -3.37
CA VAL A 149 -6.94 11.06 -2.86
C VAL A 149 -5.68 11.10 -1.98
N GLY A 150 -5.39 9.97 -1.33
CA GLY A 150 -4.22 9.79 -0.47
C GLY A 150 -4.63 9.69 1.00
N LEU A 151 -3.89 10.40 1.84
CA LEU A 151 -4.02 10.42 3.31
C LEU A 151 -3.82 9.05 3.98
N GLY A 152 -3.10 8.12 3.32
CA GLY A 152 -2.96 6.74 3.76
C GLY A 152 -4.23 5.96 3.46
N GLU A 153 -4.98 5.62 4.50
CA GLU A 153 -6.28 4.96 4.37
C GLU A 153 -7.34 5.84 5.06
N LYS A 154 -8.49 6.03 4.43
CA LYS A 154 -9.60 6.82 4.97
C LYS A 154 -10.92 6.12 4.74
N ALA A 155 -11.74 6.04 5.79
CA ALA A 155 -13.08 5.49 5.71
C ALA A 155 -14.01 6.48 5.00
N ALA A 156 -13.96 6.44 3.68
CA ALA A 156 -14.70 7.32 2.78
C ALA A 156 -14.73 6.66 1.39
N PRO A 157 -15.66 7.08 0.50
CA PRO A 157 -15.43 6.99 -0.94
C PRO A 157 -14.02 7.47 -1.32
N MET A 158 -13.46 6.93 -2.39
CA MET A 158 -12.08 7.18 -2.79
C MET A 158 -11.79 8.67 -2.95
N ASP A 159 -12.64 9.42 -3.67
CA ASP A 159 -12.58 10.88 -3.69
C ASP A 159 -12.88 11.45 -2.31
N LEU A 160 -11.91 12.12 -1.71
CA LEU A 160 -11.94 12.69 -0.36
C LEU A 160 -12.56 14.11 -0.33
N ALA A 161 -12.86 14.70 -1.48
CA ALA A 161 -13.41 16.05 -1.60
C ALA A 161 -14.66 16.29 -0.73
N GLY A 162 -14.79 17.50 -0.19
CA GLY A 162 -15.93 17.94 0.63
C GLY A 162 -15.92 17.42 2.08
N ARG A 163 -14.78 16.92 2.58
CA ARG A 163 -14.65 16.33 3.93
C ARG A 163 -13.44 16.85 4.68
N GLY A 164 -13.52 16.74 6.02
CA GLY A 164 -12.40 16.90 6.94
C GLY A 164 -11.88 15.56 7.44
N PHE A 165 -10.59 15.47 7.67
CA PHE A 165 -9.89 14.27 8.15
C PHE A 165 -8.86 14.63 9.22
N ILE A 166 -8.74 13.77 10.21
CA ILE A 166 -7.69 13.79 11.22
C ILE A 166 -6.51 12.97 10.69
N ILE A 167 -5.32 13.55 10.67
CA ILE A 167 -4.08 12.81 10.41
C ILE A 167 -3.49 12.41 11.76
N SER A 168 -3.85 11.20 12.14
CA SER A 168 -3.44 10.50 13.34
C SER A 168 -3.79 9.03 13.12
N ALA A 169 -3.14 8.13 13.84
CA ALA A 169 -3.51 6.71 13.86
C ALA A 169 -4.30 6.39 15.14
N SER A 170 -5.32 5.54 15.08
CA SER A 170 -6.09 5.08 16.24
C SER A 170 -6.51 3.63 16.08
N ASP A 171 -6.65 2.93 17.21
CA ASP A 171 -7.19 1.57 17.27
C ASP A 171 -8.72 1.62 17.10
N THR A 172 -9.20 1.54 15.86
CA THR A 172 -10.63 1.66 15.53
C THR A 172 -11.28 0.32 15.25
N PHE A 173 -11.29 -0.53 16.27
CA PHE A 173 -11.92 -1.85 16.24
C PHE A 173 -13.38 -1.78 15.75
N GLY A 174 -13.70 -2.48 14.65
CA GLY A 174 -15.05 -2.52 14.09
C GLY A 174 -15.50 -1.22 13.43
N TYR A 175 -14.60 -0.52 12.73
CA TYR A 175 -14.89 0.77 12.10
C TYR A 175 -15.96 0.69 10.98
N ASP A 176 -16.68 1.81 10.79
CA ASP A 176 -17.56 2.04 9.63
C ASP A 176 -16.71 2.50 8.44
N ALA A 177 -16.78 1.75 7.33
CA ALA A 177 -15.95 1.95 6.14
C ALA A 177 -16.14 3.30 5.42
N TYR A 178 -17.13 4.11 5.79
CA TYR A 178 -17.42 5.40 5.16
C TYR A 178 -17.51 6.58 6.14
N ARG A 179 -17.41 6.34 7.45
CA ARG A 179 -17.69 7.36 8.47
C ARG A 179 -16.68 7.46 9.60
N THR A 180 -15.91 6.40 9.88
CA THR A 180 -14.96 6.41 11.00
C THR A 180 -13.63 7.05 10.59
N ASP A 181 -13.21 8.10 11.30
CA ASP A 181 -11.90 8.73 11.15
C ASP A 181 -11.43 9.30 12.51
N PRO A 182 -10.15 9.18 12.87
CA PRO A 182 -9.06 8.54 12.15
C PRO A 182 -9.14 7.00 12.10
N LEU A 183 -8.40 6.38 11.18
CA LEU A 183 -8.11 4.93 11.14
C LEU A 183 -6.67 4.65 11.60
N TYR A 184 -5.98 3.64 11.04
CA TYR A 184 -4.72 3.13 11.57
C TYR A 184 -3.47 3.83 11.01
N LYS A 185 -3.57 4.65 9.96
CA LYS A 185 -2.43 5.24 9.23
C LYS A 185 -2.25 6.74 9.50
N HIS A 186 -0.99 7.15 9.62
CA HIS A 186 -0.56 8.55 9.72
C HIS A 186 0.27 8.92 8.48
N ILE A 187 -0.39 9.26 7.37
CA ILE A 187 0.28 9.65 6.13
C ILE A 187 -0.34 10.97 5.64
N PRO A 188 0.28 12.14 5.88
CA PRO A 188 -0.24 13.45 5.47
C PRO A 188 0.09 13.78 3.98
N LEU A 189 -0.19 12.86 3.05
CA LEU A 189 -0.06 13.07 1.61
C LEU A 189 -1.44 13.30 0.98
N LEU A 190 -1.73 14.50 0.47
CA LEU A 190 -2.93 14.77 -0.30
C LEU A 190 -2.57 14.96 -1.78
N ILE A 191 -3.17 14.16 -2.66
CA ILE A 191 -3.02 14.29 -4.11
C ILE A 191 -4.31 14.84 -4.70
N ASN A 192 -4.21 15.89 -5.51
CA ASN A 192 -5.28 16.35 -6.37
C ASN A 192 -4.98 15.98 -7.83
N VAL A 193 -5.79 15.09 -8.40
CA VAL A 193 -5.72 14.68 -9.81
C VAL A 193 -6.76 15.47 -10.60
N THR A 194 -6.33 16.08 -11.71
CA THR A 194 -7.15 16.86 -12.65
C THR A 194 -6.97 16.33 -14.08
N PRO A 195 -7.85 16.71 -15.02
CA PRO A 195 -7.67 16.35 -16.43
C PRO A 195 -6.34 16.85 -17.04
N GLU A 196 -5.75 17.89 -16.48
CA GLU A 196 -4.53 18.55 -16.99
C GLU A 196 -3.25 18.12 -16.26
N GLY A 197 -3.35 17.33 -15.20
CA GLY A 197 -2.20 16.84 -14.42
C GLY A 197 -2.56 16.48 -12.98
N ALA A 198 -1.56 16.31 -12.13
CA ALA A 198 -1.74 16.03 -10.72
C ALA A 198 -0.78 16.83 -9.82
N VAL A 199 -1.21 17.09 -8.59
CA VAL A 199 -0.38 17.72 -7.56
C VAL A 199 -0.49 16.97 -6.24
N GLY A 200 0.64 16.53 -5.69
CA GLY A 200 0.75 16.03 -4.31
C GLY A 200 1.24 17.10 -3.36
N ILE A 201 0.67 17.19 -2.15
CA ILE A 201 1.18 17.97 -1.01
C ILE A 201 1.44 16.99 0.13
N PHE A 202 2.67 16.93 0.61
CA PHE A 202 3.10 15.99 1.63
C PHE A 202 3.85 16.68 2.76
N SER A 203 3.35 16.56 3.99
CA SER A 203 4.07 17.01 5.19
C SER A 203 4.95 15.89 5.75
N THR A 204 6.16 16.22 6.17
CA THR A 204 7.08 15.21 6.74
C THR A 204 6.82 14.92 8.22
N ALA A 205 5.94 15.67 8.87
CA ALA A 205 5.77 15.65 10.31
C ALA A 205 5.04 14.42 10.85
N HIS A 206 5.53 13.89 11.97
CA HIS A 206 4.82 12.89 12.78
C HIS A 206 3.87 13.52 13.81
N SER A 207 3.85 14.85 13.93
CA SER A 207 2.84 15.56 14.71
C SER A 207 1.45 15.27 14.15
N ARG A 208 0.45 15.22 15.04
CA ARG A 208 -0.95 15.20 14.64
C ARG A 208 -1.26 16.41 13.76
N SER A 209 -2.16 16.21 12.80
CA SER A 209 -2.68 17.29 11.97
C SER A 209 -4.12 17.02 11.53
N THR A 210 -4.71 17.99 10.83
CA THR A 210 -6.00 17.81 10.16
C THR A 210 -5.94 18.33 8.74
N TRP A 211 -6.74 17.73 7.85
CA TRP A 211 -7.03 18.24 6.52
C TRP A 211 -8.50 18.58 6.41
N SER A 212 -8.83 19.75 5.86
CA SER A 212 -10.17 20.07 5.37
C SER A 212 -10.07 20.27 3.87
N ILE A 213 -10.81 19.49 3.09
CA ILE A 213 -10.65 19.40 1.63
C ILE A 213 -11.91 19.96 0.98
N GLY A 214 -12.01 21.29 0.91
CA GLY A 214 -13.18 21.97 0.36
C GLY A 214 -14.46 21.84 1.21
N SER A 215 -14.37 21.28 2.42
CA SER A 215 -15.45 21.25 3.41
C SER A 215 -15.63 22.57 4.15
N GLU A 216 -14.56 23.35 4.31
CA GLU A 216 -14.62 24.71 4.83
C GLU A 216 -14.87 25.71 3.69
N LEU A 217 -15.72 26.71 3.99
CA LEU A 217 -16.17 27.72 3.04
C LEU A 217 -16.12 29.09 3.70
N ASP A 218 -15.65 30.10 2.97
CA ASP A 218 -15.74 31.50 3.35
C ASP A 218 -16.34 32.32 2.19
N GLY A 219 -17.08 33.39 2.50
CA GLY A 219 -17.71 34.23 1.48
C GLY A 219 -16.73 35.00 0.59
N MET A 220 -15.52 35.29 1.10
CA MET A 220 -14.45 36.00 0.39
C MET A 220 -13.59 35.05 -0.44
N TRP A 221 -13.29 33.86 0.07
CA TRP A 221 -12.36 32.90 -0.55
C TRP A 221 -13.03 31.69 -1.22
N GLY A 222 -14.33 31.50 -1.02
CA GLY A 222 -15.02 30.29 -1.43
C GLY A 222 -14.57 29.07 -0.64
N ALA A 223 -14.58 27.90 -1.29
CA ALA A 223 -14.08 26.67 -0.68
C ALA A 223 -12.56 26.59 -0.87
N TYR A 224 -11.86 26.10 0.14
CA TYR A 224 -10.40 25.95 0.14
C TYR A 224 -9.98 24.61 0.74
N LYS A 225 -8.72 24.25 0.52
CA LYS A 225 -8.06 23.18 1.26
C LYS A 225 -7.26 23.80 2.40
N VAL A 226 -7.24 23.16 3.56
CA VAL A 226 -6.38 23.57 4.67
C VAL A 226 -5.79 22.37 5.39
N HIS A 227 -4.48 22.39 5.59
CA HIS A 227 -3.73 21.46 6.43
C HIS A 227 -3.34 22.18 7.72
N ARG A 228 -3.71 21.65 8.89
CA ARG A 228 -3.38 22.24 10.19
C ARG A 228 -2.53 21.29 11.00
N GLN A 229 -1.24 21.55 11.09
CA GLN A 229 -0.30 20.78 11.93
C GLN A 229 -0.39 21.28 13.37
N SER A 230 -0.57 20.38 14.34
CA SER A 230 -0.82 20.77 15.73
C SER A 230 0.41 21.40 16.41
N HIS A 231 1.63 20.97 16.07
CA HIS A 231 2.86 21.42 16.73
C HIS A 231 3.99 21.64 15.73
N GLY A 232 4.88 22.59 16.04
CA GLY A 232 6.10 22.82 15.28
C GLY A 232 5.87 23.62 14.00
N GLY A 233 6.98 23.85 13.30
CA GLY A 233 7.01 24.47 11.98
C GLY A 233 6.57 23.47 10.91
N LEU A 234 6.18 23.99 9.76
CA LEU A 234 5.72 23.20 8.64
C LEU A 234 6.88 22.93 7.69
N GLU A 235 7.03 21.67 7.26
CA GLU A 235 7.85 21.28 6.12
C GLU A 235 6.95 20.46 5.18
N GLU A 236 6.80 20.93 3.96
CA GLU A 236 5.99 20.26 2.94
C GLU A 236 6.75 20.10 1.63
N TYR A 237 6.52 18.98 0.98
CA TYR A 237 6.88 18.74 -0.41
C TYR A 237 5.64 18.90 -1.28
N ILE A 238 5.75 19.72 -2.33
CA ILE A 238 4.74 19.86 -3.37
C ILE A 238 5.28 19.21 -4.63
N ILE A 239 4.54 18.24 -5.17
CA ILE A 239 4.96 17.39 -6.29
C ILE A 239 4.00 17.64 -7.44
N VAL A 240 4.52 17.99 -8.62
CA VAL A 240 3.71 18.20 -9.83
C VAL A 240 3.97 17.08 -10.82
N GLY A 241 2.94 16.61 -11.51
CA GLY A 241 3.07 15.64 -12.59
C GLY A 241 2.04 15.87 -13.68
N LYS A 242 2.37 15.46 -14.90
CA LYS A 242 1.42 15.39 -16.03
C LYS A 242 0.41 14.27 -15.82
N THR A 243 0.77 13.27 -15.03
CA THR A 243 -0.10 12.15 -14.63
C THR A 243 0.00 11.89 -13.13
N VAL A 244 -0.99 11.19 -12.56
CA VAL A 244 -0.91 10.77 -11.15
C VAL A 244 0.21 9.75 -10.92
N ALA A 245 0.56 8.96 -11.94
CA ALA A 245 1.67 8.01 -11.88
C ALA A 245 3.01 8.73 -11.63
N GLU A 246 3.26 9.86 -12.30
CA GLU A 246 4.45 10.69 -12.07
C GLU A 246 4.51 11.25 -10.65
N VAL A 247 3.36 11.67 -10.09
CA VAL A 247 3.29 12.17 -8.72
C VAL A 247 3.59 11.06 -7.70
N VAL A 248 2.99 9.88 -7.85
CA VAL A 248 3.23 8.74 -6.94
C VAL A 248 4.68 8.24 -7.05
N HIS A 249 5.25 8.20 -8.25
CA HIS A 249 6.65 7.87 -8.47
C HIS A 249 7.59 8.87 -7.78
N SER A 250 7.37 10.17 -8.01
CA SER A 250 8.19 11.24 -7.41
C SER A 250 8.04 11.27 -5.87
N TYR A 251 6.86 10.91 -5.34
CA TYR A 251 6.68 10.72 -3.91
C TYR A 251 7.52 9.55 -3.38
N ALA A 252 7.55 8.42 -4.08
CA ALA A 252 8.43 7.30 -3.74
C ALA A 252 9.92 7.68 -3.77
N GLU A 253 10.36 8.58 -4.65
CA GLU A 253 11.73 9.10 -4.63
C GLU A 253 12.07 9.86 -3.34
N LEU A 254 11.07 10.43 -2.64
CA LEU A 254 11.26 11.14 -1.37
C LEU A 254 11.22 10.21 -0.15
N VAL A 255 10.28 9.28 -0.13
CA VAL A 255 9.99 8.45 1.05
C VAL A 255 10.51 7.02 0.96
N GLY A 256 10.99 6.60 -0.22
CA GLY A 256 11.43 5.25 -0.51
C GLY A 256 10.41 4.49 -1.36
N PHE A 257 10.91 3.65 -2.25
CA PHE A 257 10.08 2.74 -3.04
C PHE A 257 9.57 1.57 -2.19
N PRO A 258 8.37 1.04 -2.49
CA PRO A 258 7.86 -0.17 -1.85
C PRO A 258 8.89 -1.30 -1.83
N LEU A 259 9.03 -2.01 -0.71
CA LEU A 259 9.96 -3.13 -0.59
C LEU A 259 9.54 -4.32 -1.45
N ARG A 260 10.51 -5.11 -1.90
CA ARG A 260 10.25 -6.42 -2.51
C ARG A 260 9.59 -7.33 -1.48
N VAL A 261 8.36 -7.74 -1.77
CA VAL A 261 7.60 -8.67 -0.93
C VAL A 261 8.09 -10.11 -1.16
N PRO A 262 8.19 -10.98 -0.14
CA PRO A 262 8.45 -12.40 -0.36
C PRO A 262 7.32 -13.07 -1.14
N ARG A 263 7.66 -13.93 -2.10
CA ARG A 263 6.67 -14.52 -3.04
C ARG A 263 5.57 -15.31 -2.34
N TYR A 264 5.86 -15.97 -1.22
CA TYR A 264 4.85 -16.71 -0.44
C TYR A 264 3.73 -15.80 0.11
N MET A 265 3.96 -14.50 0.29
CA MET A 265 2.92 -13.56 0.73
C MET A 265 1.85 -13.30 -0.34
N MET A 266 2.08 -13.75 -1.57
CA MET A 266 1.08 -13.70 -2.64
C MET A 266 0.05 -14.83 -2.51
N GLY A 267 0.29 -15.87 -1.71
CA GLY A 267 -0.63 -16.98 -1.53
C GLY A 267 -1.81 -16.66 -0.61
N TYR A 268 -2.47 -17.72 -0.14
CA TYR A 268 -3.50 -17.63 0.91
C TYR A 268 -2.85 -17.60 2.29
N ILE A 269 -3.18 -16.56 3.05
CA ILE A 269 -2.78 -16.38 4.45
C ILE A 269 -3.99 -16.70 5.34
N GLY A 270 -3.91 -17.79 6.10
CA GLY A 270 -4.89 -18.16 7.11
C GLY A 270 -4.66 -17.41 8.42
N GLY A 271 -5.67 -17.37 9.29
CA GLY A 271 -5.54 -16.74 10.59
C GLY A 271 -6.83 -16.79 11.39
N GLY A 272 -6.80 -16.15 12.56
CA GLY A 272 -7.94 -15.98 13.43
C GLY A 272 -7.58 -16.17 14.89
N MET A 273 -8.16 -15.34 15.75
CA MET A 273 -7.75 -15.24 17.15
C MET A 273 -7.87 -16.57 17.91
N LYS A 274 -8.95 -17.32 17.64
CA LYS A 274 -9.23 -18.60 18.28
C LYS A 274 -8.10 -19.61 18.12
N TYR A 275 -7.49 -19.72 16.95
CA TYR A 275 -6.47 -20.74 16.68
C TYR A 275 -5.29 -20.66 17.62
N SER A 276 -4.89 -19.45 18.01
CA SER A 276 -3.77 -19.22 18.90
C SER A 276 -4.16 -19.16 20.38
N ALA A 277 -5.47 -19.16 20.70
CA ALA A 277 -5.99 -18.89 22.03
C ALA A 277 -6.59 -20.12 22.76
N MET A 278 -6.69 -21.27 22.09
CA MET A 278 -7.29 -22.49 22.66
C MET A 278 -6.36 -23.21 23.65
N ASP A 279 -6.89 -23.59 24.81
CA ASP A 279 -6.20 -24.43 25.80
C ASP A 279 -6.48 -25.93 25.59
N THR A 280 -7.68 -26.32 25.14
CA THR A 280 -8.02 -27.72 24.84
C THR A 280 -8.99 -27.84 23.64
N PRO A 281 -8.61 -28.51 22.53
CA PRO A 281 -7.23 -28.92 22.20
C PRO A 281 -6.26 -27.73 22.24
N ARG A 282 -4.97 -28.00 22.47
CA ARG A 282 -3.96 -26.94 22.61
C ARG A 282 -3.80 -26.20 21.28
N ALA A 283 -3.55 -24.89 21.33
CA ALA A 283 -3.45 -24.03 20.16
C ALA A 283 -2.58 -24.60 19.02
N HIS A 284 -1.38 -25.15 19.32
CA HIS A 284 -0.54 -25.78 18.29
C HIS A 284 -1.25 -26.96 17.58
N ASP A 285 -1.98 -27.81 18.30
CA ASP A 285 -2.80 -28.89 17.71
C ASP A 285 -3.94 -28.33 16.85
N VAL A 286 -4.55 -27.21 17.25
CA VAL A 286 -5.61 -26.56 16.48
C VAL A 286 -5.08 -26.02 15.15
N ILE A 287 -3.89 -25.40 15.17
CA ILE A 287 -3.22 -24.92 13.94
C ILE A 287 -2.83 -26.09 13.04
N MET A 288 -2.28 -27.18 13.60
CA MET A 288 -2.02 -28.41 12.82
C MET A 288 -3.31 -29.02 12.26
N GLY A 289 -4.43 -28.92 12.99
CA GLY A 289 -5.76 -29.30 12.51
C GLY A 289 -6.24 -28.43 11.34
N TRP A 290 -5.94 -27.13 11.36
CA TRP A 290 -6.24 -26.22 10.24
C TRP A 290 -5.48 -26.63 8.97
N ILE A 291 -4.18 -26.96 9.08
CA ILE A 291 -3.37 -27.48 7.96
C ILE A 291 -4.02 -28.74 7.36
N LYS A 292 -4.36 -29.72 8.21
CA LYS A 292 -5.00 -30.97 7.78
C LYS A 292 -6.35 -30.73 7.11
N ASN A 293 -7.11 -29.73 7.55
CA ASN A 293 -8.37 -29.36 6.90
C ASN A 293 -8.14 -28.69 5.54
N CYS A 294 -7.14 -27.83 5.39
CA CYS A 294 -6.73 -27.31 4.09
C CYS A 294 -6.38 -28.45 3.11
N GLU A 295 -5.57 -29.42 3.55
CA GLU A 295 -5.21 -30.60 2.75
C GLU A 295 -6.43 -31.45 2.38
N LYS A 296 -7.30 -31.76 3.36
CA LYS A 296 -8.54 -32.51 3.16
C LYS A 296 -9.47 -31.83 2.15
N HIS A 297 -9.56 -30.51 2.20
CA HIS A 297 -10.44 -29.73 1.33
C HIS A 297 -9.76 -29.27 0.04
N ASP A 298 -8.49 -29.64 -0.18
CA ASP A 298 -7.71 -29.28 -1.37
C ASP A 298 -7.64 -27.75 -1.57
N ILE A 299 -7.39 -27.03 -0.48
CA ILE A 299 -7.24 -25.58 -0.43
C ILE A 299 -5.77 -25.24 -0.15
N PRO A 300 -5.04 -24.71 -1.15
CA PRO A 300 -3.63 -24.37 -0.96
C PRO A 300 -3.44 -23.18 -0.01
N PHE A 301 -2.38 -23.22 0.79
CA PHE A 301 -1.98 -22.19 1.75
C PHE A 301 -0.48 -21.90 1.64
N SER A 302 -0.07 -20.76 2.19
CA SER A 302 1.32 -20.28 2.14
C SER A 302 1.81 -19.76 3.49
N ALA A 303 0.92 -19.09 4.24
CA ALA A 303 1.26 -18.49 5.52
C ALA A 303 0.09 -18.53 6.51
N PHE A 304 0.40 -18.34 7.79
CA PHE A 304 -0.56 -18.27 8.87
C PHE A 304 -0.27 -17.12 9.84
N GLN A 305 -1.28 -16.28 10.08
CA GLN A 305 -1.29 -15.22 11.07
C GLN A 305 -1.61 -15.77 12.45
N MET A 306 -0.56 -16.00 13.24
CA MET A 306 -0.66 -16.38 14.64
C MET A 306 -0.95 -15.13 15.49
N SER A 307 -2.24 -14.89 15.74
CA SER A 307 -2.73 -13.81 16.60
C SER A 307 -2.18 -13.93 18.03
N SER A 308 -2.33 -12.89 18.85
CA SER A 308 -1.68 -12.77 20.17
C SER A 308 -2.11 -13.79 21.25
N GLY A 309 -2.83 -14.86 20.89
CA GLY A 309 -3.22 -15.92 21.82
C GLY A 309 -2.02 -16.71 22.36
N TYR A 310 -0.95 -16.83 21.57
CA TYR A 310 0.30 -17.49 21.98
C TYR A 310 1.03 -16.74 23.10
N THR A 311 0.71 -15.46 23.30
CA THR A 311 1.33 -14.59 24.32
C THR A 311 0.50 -14.42 25.59
N VAL A 312 -0.63 -15.13 25.72
CA VAL A 312 -1.46 -15.02 26.93
C VAL A 312 -0.76 -15.71 28.09
N ALA A 313 -0.60 -15.02 29.21
CA ALA A 313 0.04 -15.56 30.40
C ALA A 313 -0.58 -16.90 30.85
N GLU A 314 0.26 -17.83 31.29
CA GLU A 314 -0.20 -19.12 31.82
C GLU A 314 -0.86 -18.99 33.20
N GLN A 315 -0.43 -18.01 33.99
CA GLN A 315 -0.93 -17.76 35.33
C GLN A 315 -1.82 -16.51 35.34
N GLU A 316 -2.71 -16.43 36.33
CA GLU A 316 -3.53 -15.24 36.51
C GLU A 316 -2.66 -14.02 36.89
N PRO A 317 -2.97 -12.82 36.36
CA PRO A 317 -4.05 -12.54 35.41
C PRO A 317 -3.70 -12.96 33.97
N LYS A 318 -4.64 -13.61 33.27
CA LYS A 318 -4.54 -14.08 31.86
C LYS A 318 -4.43 -12.95 30.83
N THR A 319 -3.36 -12.19 30.90
CA THR A 319 -3.07 -11.01 30.08
C THR A 319 -2.09 -11.33 28.94
N ARG A 320 -2.13 -10.53 27.87
CA ARG A 320 -1.26 -10.69 26.68
C ARG A 320 0.09 -10.04 26.94
N ASN A 321 1.12 -10.86 27.06
CA ASN A 321 2.48 -10.45 27.38
C ASN A 321 3.40 -10.65 26.16
N VAL A 322 3.66 -9.58 25.39
CA VAL A 322 4.51 -9.64 24.19
C VAL A 322 5.86 -10.31 24.46
N PHE A 323 6.36 -11.10 23.51
CA PHE A 323 7.58 -11.93 23.64
C PHE A 323 7.56 -12.99 24.76
N THR A 324 6.39 -13.32 25.32
CA THR A 324 6.24 -14.40 26.30
C THR A 324 5.44 -15.55 25.69
N TRP A 325 6.05 -16.72 25.49
CA TRP A 325 5.31 -17.91 25.03
C TRP A 325 4.45 -18.51 26.13
N ASN A 326 3.23 -18.93 25.77
CA ASN A 326 2.41 -19.82 26.58
C ASN A 326 2.77 -21.28 26.26
N TYR A 327 3.53 -21.92 27.13
CA TYR A 327 4.00 -23.30 26.99
C TYR A 327 2.93 -24.36 27.27
N HIS A 328 1.79 -23.98 27.86
CA HIS A 328 0.64 -24.89 27.85
C HIS A 328 0.07 -25.07 26.44
N ARG A 329 -0.09 -23.95 25.71
CA ARG A 329 -0.64 -23.91 24.34
C ARG A 329 0.37 -24.33 23.29
N PHE A 330 1.65 -23.99 23.49
CA PHE A 330 2.79 -24.28 22.63
C PHE A 330 3.95 -24.90 23.45
N PRO A 331 3.88 -26.20 23.81
CA PRO A 331 4.86 -26.83 24.71
C PRO A 331 6.30 -26.81 24.20
N ASP A 332 6.48 -26.92 22.89
CA ASP A 332 7.77 -26.74 22.22
C ASP A 332 7.55 -25.87 20.97
N PRO A 333 7.72 -24.54 21.09
CA PRO A 333 7.55 -23.62 19.96
C PRO A 333 8.43 -23.95 18.75
N ARG A 334 9.63 -24.51 18.97
CA ARG A 334 10.55 -24.87 17.88
C ARG A 334 10.12 -26.16 17.19
N ALA A 335 9.57 -27.13 17.91
CA ALA A 335 9.00 -28.32 17.28
C ALA A 335 7.76 -27.95 16.46
N PHE A 336 6.90 -27.09 17.00
CA PHE A 336 5.72 -26.58 16.30
C PHE A 336 6.08 -25.86 14.98
N THR A 337 7.03 -24.93 14.99
CA THR A 337 7.44 -24.21 13.76
C THR A 337 8.03 -25.15 12.73
N ARG A 338 8.91 -26.08 13.13
CA ARG A 338 9.44 -27.12 12.22
C ARG A 338 8.35 -28.00 11.61
N GLU A 339 7.34 -28.38 12.40
CA GLU A 339 6.20 -29.15 11.89
C GLU A 339 5.42 -28.33 10.86
N ALA A 340 5.08 -27.07 11.18
CA ALA A 340 4.42 -26.16 10.25
C ALA A 340 5.19 -25.98 8.93
N HIS A 341 6.50 -25.73 8.99
CA HIS A 341 7.36 -25.59 7.81
C HIS A 341 7.44 -26.87 6.99
N SER A 342 7.40 -28.04 7.62
CA SER A 342 7.38 -29.33 6.91
C SER A 342 6.12 -29.51 6.04
N HIS A 343 5.03 -28.82 6.36
CA HIS A 343 3.81 -28.75 5.54
C HIS A 343 3.79 -27.57 4.55
N GLY A 344 4.87 -26.78 4.46
CA GLY A 344 4.95 -25.60 3.59
C GLY A 344 4.39 -24.31 4.22
N LEU A 345 4.02 -24.30 5.50
CA LEU A 345 3.36 -23.16 6.14
C LEU A 345 4.35 -22.20 6.80
N ARG A 346 4.37 -20.94 6.34
CA ARG A 346 5.13 -19.85 7.02
C ARG A 346 4.31 -19.19 8.14
N LEU A 347 4.97 -18.75 9.21
CA LEU A 347 4.31 -18.24 10.42
C LEU A 347 4.54 -16.73 10.63
N LEU A 348 3.44 -16.00 10.86
CA LEU A 348 3.42 -14.57 11.20
C LEU A 348 3.08 -14.43 12.69
N ALA A 349 3.98 -13.90 13.52
CA ALA A 349 3.72 -13.73 14.95
C ALA A 349 3.27 -12.30 15.28
N ASN A 350 2.10 -12.17 15.91
CA ASN A 350 1.60 -10.90 16.42
C ASN A 350 2.48 -10.36 17.56
N VAL A 351 2.94 -9.11 17.45
CA VAL A 351 3.76 -8.42 18.45
C VAL A 351 3.27 -6.98 18.61
N LYS A 352 3.28 -6.45 19.83
CA LYS A 352 2.67 -5.15 20.18
C LYS A 352 3.64 -4.26 20.95
N PRO A 353 3.69 -2.95 20.67
CA PRO A 353 4.73 -2.07 21.19
C PRO A 353 4.44 -1.53 22.61
N TYR A 354 3.74 -2.31 23.43
CA TYR A 354 3.41 -1.94 24.79
C TYR A 354 3.53 -3.12 25.74
N VAL A 355 3.76 -2.78 26.99
CA VAL A 355 4.01 -3.75 28.06
C VAL A 355 3.04 -3.47 29.19
N LEU A 356 2.17 -4.45 29.48
CA LEU A 356 1.23 -4.37 30.61
C LEU A 356 2.00 -4.40 31.94
N ALA A 357 1.46 -3.78 32.98
CA ALA A 357 2.04 -3.79 34.32
C ALA A 357 2.19 -5.22 34.89
N THR A 358 1.39 -6.17 34.39
CA THR A 358 1.42 -7.60 34.73
C THR A 358 2.52 -8.37 34.01
N HIS A 359 3.22 -7.75 33.06
CA HIS A 359 4.28 -8.38 32.30
C HIS A 359 5.54 -8.59 33.19
N PRO A 360 6.19 -9.76 33.15
CA PRO A 360 7.38 -10.04 33.98
C PRO A 360 8.52 -9.02 33.82
N ALA A 361 8.72 -8.52 32.61
CA ALA A 361 9.75 -7.51 32.30
C ALA A 361 9.38 -6.06 32.68
N TYR A 362 8.12 -5.76 33.02
CA TYR A 362 7.64 -4.37 33.16
C TYR A 362 8.45 -3.55 34.17
N LYS A 363 8.70 -4.11 35.36
CA LYS A 363 9.44 -3.43 36.42
C LYS A 363 10.85 -3.04 35.95
N LYS A 364 11.59 -3.98 35.35
CA LYS A 364 12.95 -3.73 34.87
C LYS A 364 12.97 -2.71 33.74
N LEU A 365 12.04 -2.81 32.79
CA LEU A 365 11.91 -1.86 31.68
C LEU A 365 11.59 -0.44 32.17
N SER A 366 10.73 -0.31 33.19
CA SER A 366 10.44 0.98 33.82
C SER A 366 11.67 1.56 34.52
N GLU A 367 12.41 0.74 35.28
CA GLU A 367 13.66 1.13 35.96
C GLU A 367 14.76 1.54 34.96
N ASP A 368 14.78 0.92 33.77
CA ASP A 368 15.75 1.20 32.70
C ASP A 368 15.36 2.37 31.79
N GLY A 369 14.20 3.02 32.01
CA GLY A 369 13.75 4.13 31.17
C GLY A 369 13.33 3.70 29.75
N ALA A 370 12.78 2.49 29.59
CA ALA A 370 12.34 1.96 28.29
C ALA A 370 11.00 2.54 27.78
N PHE A 371 10.29 3.31 28.60
CA PHE A 371 8.96 3.84 28.33
C PHE A 371 8.96 5.37 28.33
N PHE A 372 7.91 5.98 27.75
CA PHE A 372 7.68 7.41 27.87
C PHE A 372 7.66 7.88 29.33
N LYS A 373 8.05 9.13 29.54
CA LYS A 373 8.02 9.76 30.86
C LYS A 373 6.88 10.77 30.94
N ASP A 374 6.12 10.71 32.02
CA ASP A 374 5.11 11.69 32.35
C ASP A 374 5.79 12.86 33.11
N PRO A 375 5.81 14.09 32.54
CA PRO A 375 6.47 15.23 33.16
C PRO A 375 5.77 15.67 34.46
N SER A 376 4.48 15.41 34.63
CA SER A 376 3.71 15.83 35.81
C SER A 376 4.07 15.04 37.06
N THR A 377 4.43 13.76 36.89
CA THR A 377 4.83 12.85 37.98
C THR A 377 6.33 12.59 38.04
N GLY A 378 7.05 12.86 36.94
CA GLY A 378 8.46 12.55 36.78
C GLY A 378 8.78 11.05 36.66
N LYS A 379 7.77 10.21 36.41
CA LYS A 379 7.88 8.73 36.35
C LYS A 379 7.51 8.20 34.96
N THR A 380 7.64 6.88 34.78
CA THR A 380 7.07 6.17 33.62
C THR A 380 5.61 6.55 33.44
N ALA A 381 5.27 6.93 32.22
CA ALA A 381 3.92 7.23 31.81
C ALA A 381 3.09 5.95 31.69
N VAL A 382 1.89 5.96 32.29
CA VAL A 382 0.98 4.80 32.35
C VAL A 382 -0.30 5.12 31.61
N THR A 383 -0.79 4.18 30.81
CA THR A 383 -2.08 4.27 30.10
C THR A 383 -2.81 2.93 30.16
N ARG A 384 -4.08 2.94 29.74
CA ARG A 384 -4.85 1.70 29.54
C ARG A 384 -4.59 1.14 28.16
N LEU A 385 -4.24 -0.14 28.11
CA LEU A 385 -3.85 -0.88 26.92
C LEU A 385 -4.73 -2.11 26.79
N TRP A 386 -4.87 -2.62 25.57
CA TRP A 386 -5.59 -3.88 25.34
C TRP A 386 -4.89 -5.05 26.05
N SER A 387 -5.59 -5.74 26.95
CA SER A 387 -4.98 -6.69 27.87
C SER A 387 -5.36 -8.15 27.60
N ALA A 388 -6.64 -8.39 27.31
CA ALA A 388 -7.21 -9.72 27.18
C ALA A 388 -8.21 -9.78 26.01
N GLY A 389 -9.48 -10.11 26.24
CA GLY A 389 -10.51 -10.21 25.20
C GLY A 389 -10.95 -8.86 24.58
N GLY A 390 -11.91 -8.90 23.67
CA GLY A 390 -12.54 -7.71 23.09
C GLY A 390 -13.08 -6.79 24.19
N GLY A 391 -12.64 -5.53 24.17
CA GLY A 391 -13.01 -4.52 25.18
C GLY A 391 -12.24 -4.59 26.51
N GLU A 392 -11.41 -5.61 26.73
CA GLU A 392 -10.64 -5.76 27.98
C GLU A 392 -9.38 -4.89 27.97
N SER A 393 -9.13 -4.19 29.07
CA SER A 393 -7.95 -3.32 29.20
C SER A 393 -7.30 -3.37 30.57
N GLY A 394 -5.98 -3.21 30.58
CA GLY A 394 -5.13 -3.17 31.78
C GLY A 394 -4.19 -1.98 31.73
N GLU A 395 -3.63 -1.61 32.88
CA GLU A 395 -2.59 -0.58 32.95
C GLU A 395 -1.27 -1.11 32.39
N GLY A 396 -0.51 -0.21 31.77
CA GLY A 396 0.85 -0.46 31.32
C GLY A 396 1.42 0.75 30.60
N SER A 397 2.46 0.52 29.80
CA SER A 397 3.21 1.60 29.15
C SER A 397 3.60 1.25 27.73
N HIS A 398 3.60 2.26 26.86
CA HIS A 398 4.15 2.16 25.51
C HIS A 398 5.68 2.22 25.56
N LEU A 399 6.33 1.36 24.77
CA LEU A 399 7.77 1.42 24.55
C LEU A 399 8.15 2.72 23.85
N ASP A 400 9.15 3.39 24.38
CA ASP A 400 9.80 4.51 23.74
C ASP A 400 10.97 3.98 22.88
N PHE A 401 10.76 3.89 21.57
CA PHE A 401 11.82 3.48 20.64
C PHE A 401 12.99 4.46 20.48
N THR A 402 12.93 5.65 21.09
CA THR A 402 14.09 6.55 21.19
C THR A 402 14.94 6.28 22.44
N SER A 403 14.45 5.45 23.37
CA SER A 403 15.21 4.93 24.51
C SER A 403 16.17 3.83 24.07
N ASN A 404 17.34 3.79 24.68
CA ASN A 404 18.27 2.70 24.44
C ASN A 404 17.72 1.35 24.90
N ALA A 405 17.12 1.32 26.08
CA ALA A 405 16.56 0.12 26.70
C ALA A 405 15.32 -0.38 25.93
N GLY A 406 14.40 0.52 25.57
CA GLY A 406 13.17 0.15 24.86
C GLY A 406 13.44 -0.45 23.48
N TYR A 407 14.31 0.20 22.70
CA TYR A 407 14.69 -0.29 21.38
C TYR A 407 15.40 -1.65 21.46
N GLN A 408 16.39 -1.81 22.35
CA GLN A 408 17.17 -3.05 22.44
C GLN A 408 16.30 -4.23 22.89
N TRP A 409 15.43 -4.02 23.89
CA TRP A 409 14.53 -5.06 24.36
C TRP A 409 13.61 -5.58 23.26
N TRP A 410 13.07 -4.66 22.44
CA TRP A 410 12.26 -5.04 21.28
C TRP A 410 13.06 -5.84 20.25
N TYR A 411 14.25 -5.34 19.91
CA TYR A 411 15.15 -5.97 18.96
C TYR A 411 15.46 -7.42 19.38
N ASP A 412 15.87 -7.62 20.64
CA ASP A 412 16.19 -8.94 21.19
C ASP A 412 14.97 -9.88 21.19
N GLY A 413 13.77 -9.35 21.47
CA GLY A 413 12.52 -10.09 21.42
C GLY A 413 12.20 -10.61 20.02
N VAL A 414 12.36 -9.76 19.00
CA VAL A 414 12.17 -10.15 17.59
C VAL A 414 13.22 -11.18 17.16
N VAL A 415 14.49 -10.99 17.51
CA VAL A 415 15.54 -12.00 17.26
C VAL A 415 15.17 -13.33 17.94
N GLY A 416 14.62 -13.29 19.16
CA GLY A 416 14.11 -14.46 19.87
C GLY A 416 13.04 -15.23 19.08
N LEU A 417 12.05 -14.52 18.52
CA LEU A 417 11.01 -15.13 17.67
C LEU A 417 11.57 -15.71 16.37
N LYS A 418 12.47 -14.98 15.69
CA LYS A 418 13.17 -15.50 14.49
C LYS A 418 13.94 -16.77 14.80
N LYS A 419 14.67 -16.80 15.92
CA LYS A 419 15.40 -17.99 16.38
C LYS A 419 14.49 -19.19 16.59
N VAL A 420 13.24 -19.01 17.00
CA VAL A 420 12.25 -20.08 17.19
C VAL A 420 11.70 -20.63 15.86
N GLY A 421 11.85 -19.90 14.75
CA GLY A 421 11.33 -20.28 13.43
C GLY A 421 10.12 -19.47 12.98
N ILE A 422 9.84 -18.32 13.59
CA ILE A 422 8.86 -17.37 13.05
C ILE A 422 9.44 -16.69 11.80
N ASP A 423 8.65 -16.61 10.74
CA ASP A 423 9.08 -16.06 9.46
C ASP A 423 8.92 -14.54 9.42
N VAL A 424 7.78 -14.04 9.89
CA VAL A 424 7.36 -12.64 9.71
C VAL A 424 6.88 -12.05 11.04
N MET A 425 7.32 -10.82 11.33
CA MET A 425 6.79 -10.05 12.45
C MET A 425 5.50 -9.35 12.03
N TRP A 426 4.44 -9.56 12.79
CA TRP A 426 3.17 -8.85 12.65
C TRP A 426 3.08 -7.78 13.74
N ASN A 427 3.56 -6.58 13.42
CA ASN A 427 3.50 -5.39 14.26
C ASN A 427 2.05 -4.90 14.34
N ASP A 428 1.44 -5.05 15.50
CA ASP A 428 0.02 -4.79 15.76
C ASP A 428 -0.19 -3.82 16.94
N ASN A 429 -1.36 -3.20 17.00
CA ASN A 429 -1.70 -2.13 17.96
C ASN A 429 -0.61 -1.04 18.09
N ASN A 430 0.03 -0.71 16.98
CA ASN A 430 1.18 0.18 16.91
C ASN A 430 0.84 1.59 16.42
N GLU A 431 -0.41 2.01 16.63
CA GLU A 431 -0.89 3.38 16.37
C GLU A 431 -0.37 4.39 17.41
N TYR A 432 0.19 3.89 18.52
CA TYR A 432 0.71 4.69 19.62
C TYR A 432 -0.33 5.69 20.13
N THR A 433 -1.44 5.19 20.67
CA THR A 433 -2.49 6.01 21.31
C THR A 433 -1.98 6.60 22.64
N VAL A 434 -1.00 7.50 22.53
CA VAL A 434 -0.48 8.34 23.61
C VAL A 434 -1.52 9.44 23.87
N PRO A 435 -2.03 9.57 25.11
CA PRO A 435 -3.14 10.46 25.42
C PRO A 435 -2.72 11.91 25.71
N ASP A 436 -1.43 12.16 25.89
CA ASP A 436 -0.88 13.45 26.32
C ASP A 436 0.34 13.83 25.48
N ASP A 437 0.24 14.95 24.79
CA ASP A 437 1.29 15.46 23.91
C ASP A 437 2.50 16.01 24.73
N GLU A 438 2.37 16.22 26.04
CA GLU A 438 3.48 16.65 26.92
C GLU A 438 4.36 15.50 27.41
N TRP A 439 3.95 14.23 27.21
CA TRP A 439 4.78 13.07 27.53
C TRP A 439 6.12 13.16 26.81
N GLN A 440 7.19 12.75 27.51
CA GLN A 440 8.55 12.96 27.04
C GLN A 440 9.14 11.68 26.46
N CYS A 441 9.73 11.83 25.28
CA CYS A 441 10.63 10.85 24.67
C CYS A 441 12.01 10.93 25.35
N ALA A 442 12.71 9.80 25.44
CA ALA A 442 14.04 9.69 26.02
C ALA A 442 15.09 10.39 25.15
N LEU A 443 15.04 10.12 23.83
CA LEU A 443 15.96 10.62 22.79
C LEU A 443 17.42 10.26 23.06
N GLU A 444 17.67 9.00 23.42
CA GLU A 444 19.01 8.49 23.77
C GLU A 444 19.71 7.79 22.59
N LYS A 445 18.94 7.25 21.65
CA LYS A 445 19.44 6.66 20.40
C LYS A 445 19.77 7.73 19.35
N THR A 446 20.75 8.58 19.64
CA THR A 446 21.11 9.73 18.78
C THR A 446 21.78 9.32 17.46
N ASP A 447 22.28 8.09 17.37
CA ASP A 447 22.74 7.46 16.13
C ASP A 447 21.58 7.22 15.15
N LEU A 448 20.38 6.94 15.67
CA LEU A 448 19.18 6.67 14.89
C LEU A 448 18.25 7.88 14.79
N VAL A 449 18.13 8.65 15.88
CA VAL A 449 17.26 9.82 16.02
C VAL A 449 18.13 11.02 16.39
N PRO A 450 18.79 11.67 15.40
CA PRO A 450 19.60 12.85 15.66
C PRO A 450 18.75 13.97 16.26
N ILE A 451 19.27 14.64 17.29
CA ILE A 451 18.62 15.80 17.90
C ILE A 451 19.10 17.06 17.17
N PRO A 452 18.22 17.85 16.54
CA PRO A 452 18.60 19.11 15.92
C PRO A 452 19.28 20.07 16.92
N GLU A 453 20.28 20.81 16.44
CA GLU A 453 20.98 21.80 17.26
C GLU A 453 19.99 22.84 17.84
N GLY A 454 20.12 23.13 19.14
CA GLY A 454 19.25 24.07 19.84
C GLY A 454 17.87 23.53 20.24
N LEU A 455 17.48 22.32 19.82
CA LEU A 455 16.22 21.71 20.23
C LEU A 455 16.36 21.00 21.58
N SER A 456 15.79 21.57 22.64
CA SER A 456 15.76 20.98 23.98
C SER A 456 14.42 20.29 24.32
N ARG A 457 13.38 20.52 23.52
CA ARG A 457 12.05 19.94 23.72
C ARG A 457 12.06 18.43 23.45
N LYS A 458 11.46 17.67 24.37
CA LYS A 458 11.34 16.21 24.31
C LYS A 458 9.90 15.71 24.21
N ASP A 459 8.95 16.63 24.20
CA ASP A 459 7.53 16.29 24.24
C ASP A 459 7.05 15.63 22.93
N VAL A 460 6.07 14.74 23.07
CA VAL A 460 5.39 14.05 21.96
C VAL A 460 4.73 15.03 21.00
N GLY A 461 4.34 16.23 21.45
CA GLY A 461 3.79 17.28 20.61
C GLY A 461 4.72 17.61 19.43
N ILE A 462 5.98 17.95 19.70
CA ILE A 462 6.94 18.31 18.64
C ILE A 462 7.52 17.10 17.90
N TRP A 463 7.81 16.01 18.60
CA TRP A 463 8.42 14.81 17.98
C TRP A 463 7.38 14.00 17.20
N GLY A 464 6.15 13.97 17.68
CA GLY A 464 5.06 13.20 17.11
C GLY A 464 5.07 11.75 17.56
N ARG A 465 3.93 11.23 18.02
CA ARG A 465 3.85 9.82 18.46
C ARG A 465 4.11 8.81 17.34
N ALA A 466 3.88 9.21 16.08
CA ALA A 466 4.03 8.34 14.93
C ALA A 466 5.49 8.00 14.60
N ILE A 467 6.50 8.69 15.20
CA ILE A 467 7.91 8.29 15.04
C ILE A 467 8.11 6.87 15.57
N HIS A 468 7.40 6.51 16.65
CA HIS A 468 7.59 5.22 17.29
C HIS A 468 7.00 4.08 16.46
N THR A 469 5.99 4.34 15.65
CA THR A 469 5.50 3.41 14.62
C THR A 469 6.59 3.13 13.57
N GLU A 470 7.30 4.16 13.10
CA GLU A 470 8.43 4.00 12.18
C GLU A 470 9.60 3.26 12.81
N LEU A 471 10.01 3.67 14.01
CA LEU A 471 11.15 3.06 14.71
C LEU A 471 10.88 1.61 15.14
N MET A 472 9.63 1.26 15.49
CA MET A 472 9.21 -0.13 15.70
C MET A 472 9.37 -0.95 14.41
N GLY A 473 8.95 -0.40 13.27
CA GLY A 473 9.14 -1.04 11.96
C GLY A 473 10.61 -1.31 11.68
N LYS A 474 11.47 -0.30 11.89
CA LYS A 474 12.93 -0.45 11.75
C LYS A 474 13.52 -1.50 12.69
N ALA A 475 13.18 -1.45 13.97
CA ALA A 475 13.69 -2.40 14.96
C ALA A 475 13.28 -3.84 14.61
N SER A 476 12.02 -4.07 14.22
CA SER A 476 11.56 -5.39 13.76
C SER A 476 12.26 -5.85 12.48
N HIS A 477 12.47 -4.94 11.52
CA HIS A 477 13.14 -5.23 10.26
C HIS A 477 14.61 -5.63 10.48
N ASP A 478 15.37 -4.82 11.21
CA ASP A 478 16.80 -5.04 11.42
C ASP A 478 17.05 -6.31 12.26
N ALA A 479 16.18 -6.60 13.24
CA ALA A 479 16.21 -7.85 14.00
C ALA A 479 15.83 -9.07 13.14
N THR A 480 14.94 -8.89 12.16
CA THR A 480 14.61 -9.94 11.19
C THR A 480 15.82 -10.30 10.32
N ILE A 481 16.59 -9.29 9.90
CA ILE A 481 17.85 -9.49 9.16
C ILE A 481 18.85 -10.27 10.02
N GLU A 482 19.04 -9.93 11.30
CA GLU A 482 19.95 -10.69 12.17
C GLU A 482 19.54 -12.16 12.28
N GLY A 483 18.23 -12.41 12.41
CA GLY A 483 17.71 -13.77 12.56
C GLY A 483 17.86 -14.64 11.29
N ARG A 484 17.72 -14.04 10.09
CA ARG A 484 17.83 -14.72 8.79
C ARG A 484 18.48 -13.77 7.76
N PRO A 485 19.82 -13.65 7.73
CA PRO A 485 20.51 -12.64 6.90
C PRO A 485 20.32 -12.79 5.40
N GLU A 486 20.13 -14.03 4.93
CA GLU A 486 20.01 -14.37 3.51
C GLU A 486 18.58 -14.21 2.96
N GLU A 487 17.56 -14.13 3.83
CA GLU A 487 16.16 -13.97 3.42
C GLU A 487 15.75 -12.50 3.43
N ARG A 488 14.85 -12.10 2.52
CA ARG A 488 14.26 -10.76 2.52
C ARG A 488 13.57 -10.51 3.86
N PRO A 489 13.94 -9.46 4.61
CA PRO A 489 13.23 -9.11 5.82
C PRO A 489 11.82 -8.68 5.47
N PHE A 490 10.84 -9.19 6.22
CA PHE A 490 9.46 -8.85 5.98
C PHE A 490 8.71 -8.63 7.29
N VAL A 491 8.15 -7.42 7.42
CA VAL A 491 7.33 -6.99 8.55
C VAL A 491 5.97 -6.58 8.02
N LEU A 492 4.92 -7.16 8.61
CA LEU A 492 3.54 -6.74 8.43
C LEU A 492 3.19 -5.74 9.53
N THR A 493 2.71 -4.55 9.20
CA THR A 493 2.41 -3.49 10.18
C THR A 493 0.97 -3.00 10.11
N ARG A 494 0.31 -2.80 11.26
CA ARG A 494 -1.05 -2.23 11.29
C ARG A 494 -0.98 -0.75 11.03
N SER A 495 -0.29 -0.01 11.90
CA SER A 495 -0.06 1.40 11.73
C SER A 495 1.15 1.65 10.82
N ALA A 496 1.10 2.75 10.07
CA ALA A 496 2.19 3.15 9.20
C ALA A 496 2.22 4.66 9.02
N THR A 497 3.44 5.15 8.82
CA THR A 497 3.75 6.48 8.30
C THR A 497 4.44 6.35 6.95
N ALA A 498 4.72 7.47 6.29
CA ALA A 498 5.53 7.47 5.07
C ALA A 498 6.90 6.79 5.27
N GLY A 499 7.56 7.01 6.42
CA GLY A 499 8.88 6.42 6.70
C GLY A 499 8.82 4.96 7.17
N THR A 500 7.69 4.50 7.71
CA THR A 500 7.51 3.10 8.14
C THR A 500 7.69 2.12 6.97
N MET A 501 7.26 2.48 5.76
CA MET A 501 7.26 1.58 4.60
C MET A 501 8.66 1.33 4.01
N LYS A 502 9.70 2.02 4.50
CA LYS A 502 11.11 1.70 4.24
C LYS A 502 11.55 0.39 4.90
N TYR A 503 10.81 -0.05 5.93
CA TYR A 503 11.16 -1.20 6.76
C TYR A 503 10.06 -2.28 6.74
N CYS A 504 8.81 -1.87 6.51
CA CYS A 504 7.65 -2.77 6.49
C CYS A 504 7.19 -3.03 5.05
N GLY A 505 7.12 -4.29 4.64
CA GLY A 505 6.77 -4.68 3.29
C GLY A 505 5.26 -4.76 3.02
N ALA A 506 4.43 -4.77 4.07
CA ALA A 506 2.98 -4.87 3.92
C ALA A 506 2.20 -4.23 5.07
N SER A 507 0.93 -3.92 4.81
CA SER A 507 -0.04 -3.45 5.80
C SER A 507 -1.44 -3.96 5.46
N TRP A 508 -2.42 -3.69 6.33
CA TRP A 508 -3.83 -4.01 6.09
C TRP A 508 -4.73 -2.94 6.70
N SER A 509 -6.04 -3.06 6.46
CA SER A 509 -7.05 -2.08 6.88
C SER A 509 -7.47 -2.16 8.35
N GLY A 510 -6.76 -2.95 9.17
CA GLY A 510 -7.15 -3.23 10.55
C GLY A 510 -8.48 -4.00 10.66
N ASP A 511 -9.17 -3.75 11.77
CA ASP A 511 -10.25 -4.60 12.28
C ASP A 511 -11.61 -4.20 11.66
N ASN A 512 -11.83 -4.58 10.40
CA ASN A 512 -13.05 -4.28 9.64
C ASN A 512 -14.27 -5.11 10.09
N VAL A 513 -15.48 -4.65 9.79
CA VAL A 513 -16.73 -5.33 10.15
C VAL A 513 -17.19 -6.28 9.05
N THR A 514 -17.86 -7.36 9.45
CA THR A 514 -18.57 -8.26 8.53
C THR A 514 -19.85 -7.62 8.02
N ALA A 515 -19.74 -6.80 6.97
CA ALA A 515 -20.85 -6.15 6.32
C ALA A 515 -20.60 -6.00 4.82
N TRP A 516 -21.66 -6.02 4.02
CA TRP A 516 -21.58 -5.79 2.57
C TRP A 516 -20.99 -4.41 2.25
N GLU A 517 -21.37 -3.40 3.05
CA GLU A 517 -20.84 -2.04 2.99
C GLU A 517 -19.34 -2.01 3.32
N SER A 518 -18.87 -2.86 4.23
CA SER A 518 -17.43 -2.97 4.55
C SER A 518 -16.65 -3.65 3.42
N MET A 519 -17.21 -4.68 2.79
CA MET A 519 -16.63 -5.30 1.58
C MET A 519 -16.53 -4.29 0.43
N ARG A 520 -17.57 -3.48 0.23
CA ARG A 520 -17.63 -2.43 -0.79
C ARG A 520 -16.66 -1.28 -0.51
N GLY A 521 -16.72 -0.71 0.69
CA GLY A 521 -15.85 0.39 1.12
C GLY A 521 -14.37 0.01 1.23
N GLY A 522 -14.07 -1.29 1.39
CA GLY A 522 -12.71 -1.83 1.32
C GLY A 522 -11.98 -1.42 0.04
N ASN A 523 -12.67 -1.40 -1.10
CA ASN A 523 -12.07 -0.96 -2.37
C ASN A 523 -11.57 0.49 -2.30
N SER A 524 -12.40 1.42 -1.81
CA SER A 524 -12.01 2.83 -1.67
C SER A 524 -10.83 3.03 -0.71
N LEU A 525 -10.83 2.26 0.39
CA LEU A 525 -9.71 2.24 1.34
C LEU A 525 -8.42 1.76 0.67
N ALA A 526 -8.45 0.64 -0.06
CA ALA A 526 -7.30 0.08 -0.74
C ALA A 526 -6.77 1.00 -1.85
N LEU A 527 -7.65 1.73 -2.54
CA LEU A 527 -7.26 2.70 -3.55
C LEU A 527 -6.53 3.90 -2.95
N ASN A 528 -7.02 4.49 -1.85
CA ASN A 528 -6.31 5.55 -1.13
C ASN A 528 -4.97 5.06 -0.57
N ALA A 529 -4.93 3.83 -0.04
CA ALA A 529 -3.71 3.19 0.42
C ALA A 529 -2.69 3.04 -0.73
N SER A 530 -3.17 2.70 -1.92
CA SER A 530 -2.38 2.57 -3.15
C SER A 530 -1.79 3.92 -3.61
N PHE A 531 -2.55 5.02 -3.57
CA PHE A 531 -1.98 6.36 -3.82
C PHE A 531 -0.93 6.77 -2.78
N SER A 532 -0.88 6.10 -1.63
CA SER A 532 -0.01 6.39 -0.49
C SER A 532 1.15 5.39 -0.32
N LEU A 533 1.51 4.65 -1.38
CA LEU A 533 2.59 3.65 -1.42
C LEU A 533 2.39 2.38 -0.57
N LEU A 534 1.20 2.15 -0.02
CA LEU A 534 0.85 0.90 0.65
C LEU A 534 0.46 -0.15 -0.42
N HIS A 535 1.42 -0.59 -1.23
CA HIS A 535 1.15 -1.40 -2.43
C HIS A 535 0.94 -2.89 -2.15
N CYS A 536 1.47 -3.42 -1.05
CA CYS A 536 1.10 -4.74 -0.53
C CYS A 536 0.10 -4.57 0.63
N TYR A 537 -1.11 -4.17 0.27
CA TYR A 537 -2.21 -3.90 1.19
C TYR A 537 -3.38 -4.85 0.93
N GLY A 538 -4.18 -5.09 1.97
CA GLY A 538 -5.38 -5.91 1.88
C GLY A 538 -6.28 -5.76 3.10
N HIS A 539 -7.33 -6.56 3.13
CA HIS A 539 -8.32 -6.56 4.21
C HIS A 539 -8.35 -7.91 4.92
N ASP A 540 -9.01 -7.95 6.07
CA ASP A 540 -9.43 -9.20 6.68
C ASP A 540 -10.72 -9.67 5.98
N ILE A 541 -10.55 -10.66 5.09
CA ILE A 541 -11.60 -11.15 4.19
C ILE A 541 -12.68 -11.87 4.99
N GLY A 542 -13.94 -11.49 4.77
CA GLY A 542 -15.08 -11.93 5.58
C GLY A 542 -15.31 -11.10 6.84
N GLY A 543 -14.53 -10.03 7.04
CA GLY A 543 -14.60 -9.12 8.19
C GLY A 543 -13.84 -9.66 9.40
N PHE A 544 -13.19 -8.78 10.15
CA PHE A 544 -12.55 -9.14 11.41
C PHE A 544 -13.57 -9.37 12.53
N GLU A 545 -14.47 -8.42 12.73
CA GLU A 545 -15.50 -8.41 13.80
C GLU A 545 -16.92 -8.54 13.22
N GLY A 546 -17.91 -8.74 14.08
CA GLY A 546 -19.33 -8.81 13.71
C GLY A 546 -19.79 -10.25 13.49
N PRO A 547 -20.96 -10.44 12.87
CA PRO A 547 -21.52 -11.77 12.67
C PRO A 547 -20.64 -12.62 11.73
N GLN A 548 -20.89 -13.92 11.70
CA GLN A 548 -20.34 -14.78 10.66
C GLN A 548 -20.92 -14.37 9.29
N PRO A 549 -20.11 -14.35 8.21
CA PRO A 549 -20.61 -14.04 6.88
C PRO A 549 -21.55 -15.15 6.39
N THR A 550 -22.57 -14.81 5.62
CA THR A 550 -23.39 -15.83 4.93
C THR A 550 -22.54 -16.54 3.85
N PRO A 551 -22.96 -17.72 3.33
CA PRO A 551 -22.22 -18.39 2.27
C PRO A 551 -21.97 -17.51 1.04
N GLU A 552 -22.98 -16.75 0.61
CA GLU A 552 -22.84 -15.81 -0.50
C GLU A 552 -21.84 -14.70 -0.19
N HIS A 553 -21.96 -14.06 0.99
CA HIS A 553 -21.06 -12.97 1.37
C HIS A 553 -19.60 -13.43 1.45
N LEU A 554 -19.34 -14.61 2.04
CA LEU A 554 -18.01 -15.19 2.10
C LEU A 554 -17.44 -15.48 0.71
N VAL A 555 -18.23 -16.09 -0.18
CA VAL A 555 -17.78 -16.38 -1.55
C VAL A 555 -17.46 -15.10 -2.31
N ARG A 556 -18.33 -14.09 -2.26
CA ARG A 556 -18.09 -12.80 -2.94
C ARG A 556 -16.82 -12.12 -2.44
N TRP A 557 -16.62 -12.11 -1.13
CA TRP A 557 -15.44 -11.46 -0.55
C TRP A 557 -14.15 -12.20 -0.93
N ILE A 558 -14.18 -13.53 -0.97
CA ILE A 558 -13.03 -14.33 -1.45
C ILE A 558 -12.80 -14.10 -2.95
N GLN A 559 -13.85 -14.06 -3.78
CA GLN A 559 -13.75 -13.76 -5.22
C GLN A 559 -13.11 -12.40 -5.48
N LEU A 560 -13.44 -11.37 -4.69
CA LEU A 560 -12.75 -10.08 -4.75
C LEU A 560 -11.32 -10.19 -4.22
N GLY A 561 -11.15 -10.80 -3.04
CA GLY A 561 -9.90 -10.85 -2.29
C GLY A 561 -8.75 -11.49 -3.04
N VAL A 562 -9.01 -12.49 -3.90
CA VAL A 562 -7.94 -13.10 -4.72
C VAL A 562 -7.33 -12.15 -5.76
N HIS A 563 -7.96 -11.01 -6.02
CA HIS A 563 -7.47 -9.93 -6.87
C HIS A 563 -6.95 -8.72 -6.08
N SER A 564 -6.59 -8.92 -4.81
CA SER A 564 -5.91 -7.90 -3.99
C SER A 564 -4.41 -8.21 -3.84
N PRO A 565 -3.53 -7.23 -3.58
CA PRO A 565 -2.11 -7.51 -3.35
C PRO A 565 -1.86 -8.52 -2.22
N ARG A 566 -2.62 -8.41 -1.12
CA ARG A 566 -2.55 -9.30 0.05
C ARG A 566 -3.89 -10.01 0.30
N PHE A 567 -3.90 -11.34 0.20
CA PHE A 567 -5.09 -12.17 0.42
C PHE A 567 -5.03 -12.93 1.76
N ALA A 568 -5.75 -12.45 2.76
CA ALA A 568 -5.81 -13.07 4.09
C ALA A 568 -7.24 -13.24 4.61
N ILE A 569 -7.52 -14.40 5.21
CA ILE A 569 -8.75 -14.63 6.00
C ILE A 569 -8.31 -14.67 7.46
N ASN A 570 -8.65 -13.62 8.19
CA ASN A 570 -8.31 -13.45 9.60
C ASN A 570 -9.49 -12.77 10.30
N CYS A 571 -9.74 -13.12 11.56
CA CYS A 571 -10.88 -12.56 12.29
C CYS A 571 -10.81 -12.80 13.81
N PHE A 572 -11.67 -12.09 14.52
CA PHE A 572 -11.99 -12.32 15.92
C PHE A 572 -13.50 -12.12 16.08
N LYS A 573 -14.30 -13.16 15.80
CA LYS A 573 -15.77 -13.03 15.82
C LYS A 573 -16.27 -13.05 17.25
N THR A 574 -16.34 -11.89 17.90
CA THR A 574 -16.82 -11.80 19.27
C THR A 574 -18.36 -11.74 19.34
N SER A 575 -18.88 -12.00 20.53
CA SER A 575 -20.30 -11.82 20.86
C SER A 575 -20.42 -11.48 22.35
N GLU A 576 -21.60 -11.06 22.79
CA GLU A 576 -21.87 -10.85 24.23
C GLU A 576 -21.59 -12.11 25.08
N ALA A 577 -21.68 -13.30 24.48
CA ALA A 577 -21.43 -14.58 25.16
C ALA A 577 -19.95 -15.04 25.11
N ASP A 578 -19.16 -14.52 24.17
CA ASP A 578 -17.73 -14.84 24.04
C ASP A 578 -16.99 -13.69 23.36
N ASN A 579 -16.31 -12.91 24.20
CA ASN A 579 -15.38 -11.86 23.79
C ASN A 579 -13.92 -12.21 24.14
N LEU A 580 -13.63 -13.43 24.63
CA LEU A 580 -12.27 -13.81 25.04
C LEU A 580 -11.54 -14.61 23.95
N ILE A 581 -12.24 -15.54 23.31
CA ILE A 581 -11.69 -16.46 22.30
C ILE A 581 -12.29 -16.16 20.92
N GLY A 582 -13.61 -16.01 20.86
CA GLY A 582 -14.36 -15.68 19.65
C GLY A 582 -14.40 -16.82 18.63
N GLY A 583 -15.14 -16.59 17.54
CA GLY A 583 -15.23 -17.48 16.39
C GLY A 583 -14.18 -17.19 15.31
N VAL A 584 -14.09 -18.12 14.35
CA VAL A 584 -13.22 -18.01 13.16
C VAL A 584 -14.02 -18.18 11.87
N ILE A 585 -13.49 -17.65 10.77
CA ILE A 585 -13.97 -17.89 9.42
C ILE A 585 -13.04 -18.92 8.78
N GLU A 586 -13.62 -19.99 8.28
CA GLU A 586 -12.91 -21.04 7.57
C GLU A 586 -13.39 -21.13 6.12
N PRO A 587 -12.51 -21.30 5.14
CA PRO A 587 -12.89 -21.52 3.74
C PRO A 587 -13.88 -22.68 3.52
N TRP A 588 -13.91 -23.66 4.44
CA TRP A 588 -14.76 -24.85 4.39
C TRP A 588 -15.96 -24.82 5.35
N MET A 589 -16.23 -23.71 6.04
CA MET A 589 -17.31 -23.65 7.03
C MET A 589 -18.72 -23.90 6.44
N TYR A 590 -18.87 -23.73 5.12
CA TYR A 590 -20.09 -24.06 4.37
C TYR A 590 -19.78 -25.07 3.26
N SER A 591 -20.30 -26.29 3.40
CA SER A 591 -20.06 -27.38 2.44
C SER A 591 -20.52 -27.06 1.01
N THR A 592 -21.61 -26.29 0.88
CA THR A 592 -22.15 -25.84 -0.42
C THR A 592 -21.26 -24.80 -1.11
N ALA A 593 -20.50 -24.00 -0.36
CA ALA A 593 -19.60 -22.97 -0.90
C ALA A 593 -18.16 -23.48 -1.11
N THR A 594 -17.76 -24.53 -0.38
CA THR A 594 -16.37 -25.03 -0.35
C THR A 594 -15.79 -25.29 -1.76
N PRO A 595 -16.51 -25.92 -2.72
CA PRO A 595 -15.96 -26.13 -4.06
C PRO A 595 -15.66 -24.83 -4.82
N ILE A 596 -16.52 -23.82 -4.69
CA ILE A 596 -16.37 -22.51 -5.33
C ILE A 596 -15.19 -21.76 -4.69
N ILE A 597 -15.10 -21.78 -3.36
CA ILE A 597 -14.01 -21.15 -2.61
C ILE A 597 -12.67 -21.79 -2.98
N ARG A 598 -12.60 -23.13 -3.02
CA ARG A 598 -11.40 -23.85 -3.47
C ARG A 598 -10.97 -23.44 -4.87
N ALA A 599 -11.88 -23.42 -5.84
CA ALA A 599 -11.56 -23.04 -7.21
C ALA A 599 -11.04 -21.58 -7.28
N THR A 600 -11.65 -20.69 -6.49
CA THR A 600 -11.26 -19.28 -6.39
C THR A 600 -9.87 -19.12 -5.78
N ILE A 601 -9.58 -19.81 -4.67
CA ILE A 601 -8.25 -19.79 -4.05
C ILE A 601 -7.22 -20.44 -4.98
N LYS A 602 -7.55 -21.52 -5.69
CA LYS A 602 -6.62 -22.07 -6.70
C LYS A 602 -6.30 -21.09 -7.82
N ARG A 603 -7.27 -20.28 -8.25
CA ARG A 603 -7.01 -19.17 -9.19
C ARG A 603 -6.06 -18.12 -8.60
N ARG A 604 -6.10 -17.85 -7.30
CA ARG A 604 -5.09 -16.99 -6.64
C ARG A 604 -3.67 -17.53 -6.87
N TYR A 605 -3.46 -18.83 -6.68
CA TYR A 605 -2.14 -19.46 -6.88
C TYR A 605 -1.70 -19.46 -8.33
N GLU A 606 -2.62 -19.72 -9.26
CA GLU A 606 -2.33 -19.54 -10.69
C GLU A 606 -1.90 -18.10 -10.99
N LEU A 607 -2.47 -17.08 -10.33
CA LEU A 607 -2.12 -15.67 -10.50
C LEU A 607 -0.93 -15.20 -9.64
N VAL A 608 -0.26 -16.07 -8.88
CA VAL A 608 0.91 -15.68 -8.09
C VAL A 608 1.99 -15.04 -8.96
N PRO A 609 2.39 -15.58 -10.14
CA PRO A 609 3.41 -14.95 -10.97
C PRO A 609 3.02 -13.53 -11.41
N TYR A 610 1.77 -13.31 -11.80
CA TYR A 610 1.26 -11.99 -12.16
C TYR A 610 1.26 -11.03 -10.98
N THR A 611 0.67 -11.44 -9.85
CA THR A 611 0.59 -10.62 -8.63
C THR A 611 1.99 -10.28 -8.10
N TYR A 612 2.89 -11.24 -8.17
CA TYR A 612 4.29 -11.09 -7.78
C TYR A 612 5.01 -10.08 -8.69
N SER A 613 4.85 -10.21 -10.01
CA SER A 613 5.38 -9.24 -10.96
C SER A 613 4.82 -7.83 -10.74
N GLN A 614 3.56 -7.67 -10.32
CA GLN A 614 3.03 -6.34 -9.99
C GLN A 614 3.70 -5.76 -8.73
N ASN A 615 4.07 -6.59 -7.75
CA ASN A 615 4.83 -6.13 -6.58
C ASN A 615 6.28 -5.77 -6.93
N LEU A 616 6.94 -6.51 -7.83
CA LEU A 616 8.26 -6.12 -8.35
C LEU A 616 8.18 -4.82 -9.15
N ARG A 617 7.14 -4.63 -9.96
CA ARG A 617 6.89 -3.36 -10.64
C ARG A 617 6.65 -2.22 -9.65
N ALA A 618 5.89 -2.45 -8.59
CA ALA A 618 5.71 -1.49 -7.51
C ALA A 618 7.05 -1.09 -6.87
N HIS A 619 7.97 -2.02 -6.67
CA HIS A 619 9.32 -1.75 -6.17
C HIS A 619 10.14 -0.87 -7.13
N HIS A 620 10.06 -1.12 -8.43
CA HIS A 620 10.85 -0.39 -9.43
C HIS A 620 10.30 0.99 -9.78
N THR A 621 8.98 1.12 -9.87
CA THR A 621 8.36 2.31 -10.45
C THR A 621 7.29 2.95 -9.59
N ALA A 622 7.03 2.41 -8.39
CA ALA A 622 5.92 2.83 -7.53
C ALA A 622 4.55 2.79 -8.24
N THR A 623 4.37 1.88 -9.20
CA THR A 623 3.06 1.63 -9.79
C THR A 623 2.27 0.67 -8.89
N PRO A 624 1.10 1.05 -8.35
CA PRO A 624 0.36 0.18 -7.45
C PRO A 624 -0.23 -1.03 -8.19
N PRO A 625 -0.30 -2.23 -7.56
CA PRO A 625 -1.02 -3.35 -8.16
C PRO A 625 -2.54 -3.16 -8.22
N GLN A 626 -3.14 -2.40 -7.30
CA GLN A 626 -4.57 -2.07 -7.31
C GLN A 626 -4.75 -0.57 -7.57
N ARG A 627 -5.47 -0.18 -8.63
CA ARG A 627 -5.51 1.22 -9.10
C ARG A 627 -6.90 1.70 -9.45
N TRP A 628 -7.09 3.01 -9.36
CA TRP A 628 -8.30 3.70 -9.80
C TRP A 628 -8.53 3.42 -11.29
N THR A 629 -9.79 3.18 -11.69
CA THR A 629 -10.17 2.94 -13.10
C THR A 629 -9.63 3.99 -14.08
N GLY A 630 -9.51 5.25 -13.63
CA GLY A 630 -8.97 6.35 -14.45
C GLY A 630 -7.45 6.45 -14.52
N TRP A 631 -6.69 5.58 -13.85
CA TRP A 631 -5.23 5.59 -13.87
C TRP A 631 -4.68 5.30 -15.28
N GLY A 632 -4.06 6.29 -15.93
CA GLY A 632 -3.63 6.20 -17.33
C GLY A 632 -4.77 6.36 -18.34
N TYR A 633 -5.96 6.75 -17.87
CA TYR A 633 -7.19 6.96 -18.62
C TYR A 633 -7.84 8.32 -18.27
N GLU A 634 -7.04 9.28 -17.79
CA GLU A 634 -7.48 10.58 -17.27
C GLU A 634 -8.17 11.44 -18.35
N ALA A 635 -7.90 11.18 -19.63
CA ALA A 635 -8.55 11.85 -20.76
C ALA A 635 -10.01 11.39 -21.00
N ASP A 636 -10.43 10.28 -20.38
CA ASP A 636 -11.80 9.76 -20.51
C ASP A 636 -12.76 10.57 -19.64
N PRO A 637 -13.78 11.26 -20.20
CA PRO A 637 -14.70 12.06 -19.40
C PRO A 637 -15.48 11.24 -18.35
N GLU A 638 -15.72 9.94 -18.59
CA GLU A 638 -16.52 9.13 -17.67
C GLU A 638 -15.78 8.83 -16.36
N VAL A 639 -14.44 8.80 -16.37
CA VAL A 639 -13.66 8.49 -15.15
C VAL A 639 -13.79 9.60 -14.09
N TRP A 640 -14.21 10.79 -14.51
CA TRP A 640 -14.46 11.95 -13.64
C TRP A 640 -15.86 11.95 -13.02
N THR A 641 -16.73 11.01 -13.39
CA THR A 641 -18.05 10.88 -12.77
C THR A 641 -17.96 10.40 -11.33
N LYS A 642 -18.97 10.72 -10.53
CA LYS A 642 -19.02 10.29 -9.12
C LYS A 642 -18.93 8.76 -8.99
N ALA A 643 -19.58 8.00 -9.87
CA ALA A 643 -19.58 6.54 -9.82
C ALA A 643 -18.17 5.93 -9.90
N ILE A 644 -17.28 6.52 -10.70
CA ILE A 644 -15.89 6.06 -10.84
C ILE A 644 -14.98 6.67 -9.78
N LYS A 645 -15.21 7.94 -9.40
CA LYS A 645 -14.45 8.62 -8.35
C LYS A 645 -14.75 8.13 -6.94
N ASP A 646 -15.89 7.48 -6.71
CA ASP A 646 -16.17 6.80 -5.44
C ASP A 646 -15.26 5.57 -5.24
N GLY A 647 -14.82 4.93 -6.33
CA GLY A 647 -13.81 3.85 -6.29
C GLY A 647 -14.24 2.58 -5.54
N ASP A 648 -15.53 2.39 -5.29
CA ASP A 648 -16.01 1.35 -4.36
C ASP A 648 -16.57 0.10 -5.05
N THR A 649 -16.74 0.13 -6.38
CA THR A 649 -17.36 -0.96 -7.15
C THR A 649 -16.42 -1.69 -8.11
N GLN A 650 -15.35 -1.04 -8.56
CA GLN A 650 -14.38 -1.61 -9.51
C GLN A 650 -12.99 -0.97 -9.38
N PHE A 651 -11.97 -1.68 -9.86
CA PHE A 651 -10.58 -1.21 -9.90
C PHE A 651 -9.78 -1.96 -10.97
N TRP A 652 -8.64 -1.39 -11.36
CA TRP A 652 -7.60 -2.10 -12.09
C TRP A 652 -6.79 -3.00 -11.15
N PHE A 653 -6.58 -4.25 -11.53
CA PHE A 653 -5.62 -5.18 -10.91
C PHE A 653 -4.47 -5.49 -11.87
N GLY A 654 -3.32 -4.87 -11.59
CA GLY A 654 -2.22 -4.67 -12.52
C GLY A 654 -2.71 -4.02 -13.82
N ASP A 655 -2.01 -4.21 -14.92
CA ASP A 655 -2.34 -3.61 -16.23
C ASP A 655 -3.36 -4.42 -17.04
N ALA A 656 -3.65 -5.66 -16.63
CA ALA A 656 -4.44 -6.58 -17.42
C ALA A 656 -5.94 -6.59 -17.06
N PHE A 657 -6.32 -6.46 -15.78
CA PHE A 657 -7.69 -6.75 -15.36
C PHE A 657 -8.42 -5.54 -14.79
N ILE A 658 -9.65 -5.31 -15.26
CA ILE A 658 -10.66 -4.58 -14.48
C ILE A 658 -11.48 -5.60 -13.69
N VAL A 659 -11.46 -5.44 -12.37
CA VAL A 659 -12.20 -6.28 -11.43
C VAL A 659 -13.42 -5.51 -10.95
N GLY A 660 -14.60 -6.06 -11.16
CA GLY A 660 -15.86 -5.57 -10.63
C GLY A 660 -16.41 -6.50 -9.54
N GLY A 661 -17.46 -6.08 -8.85
CA GLY A 661 -18.08 -6.88 -7.80
C GLY A 661 -19.59 -6.74 -7.72
N VAL A 662 -20.20 -7.64 -6.96
CA VAL A 662 -21.59 -7.52 -6.47
C VAL A 662 -21.51 -7.32 -4.97
N TYR A 663 -22.16 -6.27 -4.47
CA TYR A 663 -22.03 -5.83 -3.08
C TYR A 663 -23.37 -5.87 -2.33
N GLU A 664 -24.33 -6.65 -2.82
CA GLU A 664 -25.65 -6.82 -2.25
C GLU A 664 -26.07 -8.29 -2.32
N PRO A 665 -26.79 -8.82 -1.32
CA PRO A 665 -27.21 -10.22 -1.30
C PRO A 665 -28.26 -10.51 -2.38
N GLY A 666 -28.15 -11.66 -3.03
CA GLY A 666 -29.12 -12.14 -4.03
C GLY A 666 -29.04 -11.45 -5.39
N VAL A 667 -28.10 -10.53 -5.59
CA VAL A 667 -27.87 -9.87 -6.89
C VAL A 667 -26.92 -10.72 -7.74
N ASP A 668 -27.27 -10.91 -9.01
CA ASP A 668 -26.57 -11.78 -9.95
C ASP A 668 -26.00 -11.04 -11.15
N THR A 669 -26.01 -9.71 -11.15
CA THR A 669 -25.40 -8.87 -12.18
C THR A 669 -24.57 -7.78 -11.56
N ALA A 670 -23.47 -7.42 -12.21
CA ALA A 670 -22.60 -6.34 -11.82
C ALA A 670 -22.45 -5.35 -12.98
N ARG A 671 -22.46 -4.06 -12.67
CA ARG A 671 -22.26 -3.00 -13.66
C ARG A 671 -20.83 -2.52 -13.59
N VAL A 672 -20.10 -2.59 -14.71
CA VAL A 672 -18.69 -2.19 -14.80
C VAL A 672 -18.48 -1.21 -15.95
N TYR A 673 -17.68 -0.20 -15.71
CA TYR A 673 -17.18 0.71 -16.74
C TYR A 673 -15.84 0.24 -17.24
N LEU A 674 -15.68 0.20 -18.56
CA LEU A 674 -14.42 -0.15 -19.19
C LEU A 674 -13.90 1.13 -19.87
N PRO A 675 -12.79 1.73 -19.39
CA PRO A 675 -12.35 3.04 -19.84
C PRO A 675 -11.73 2.99 -21.24
N LYS A 676 -11.63 4.14 -21.89
CA LYS A 676 -10.96 4.31 -23.19
C LYS A 676 -9.84 5.34 -23.13
N LYS A 677 -8.77 5.12 -23.87
CA LYS A 677 -7.71 6.08 -24.10
C LYS A 677 -8.21 7.20 -24.99
N GLY A 678 -7.70 8.40 -24.73
CA GLY A 678 -8.05 9.59 -25.52
C GLY A 678 -7.62 9.53 -26.99
N ASP A 679 -6.61 8.71 -27.30
CA ASP A 679 -6.10 8.50 -28.66
C ASP A 679 -6.87 7.43 -29.46
N GLY A 680 -7.83 6.72 -28.84
CA GLY A 680 -8.61 5.67 -29.49
C GLY A 680 -7.84 4.35 -29.73
N SER A 681 -6.70 4.14 -29.08
CA SER A 681 -5.84 2.96 -29.29
C SER A 681 -6.30 1.68 -28.57
N ASP A 682 -7.37 1.70 -27.76
CA ASP A 682 -7.86 0.49 -27.10
C ASP A 682 -8.65 -0.41 -28.05
N PHE A 683 -8.35 -1.71 -28.02
CA PHE A 683 -9.04 -2.73 -28.80
C PHE A 683 -10.26 -3.33 -28.09
N GLY A 684 -10.62 -2.81 -26.91
CA GLY A 684 -11.69 -3.31 -26.07
C GLY A 684 -11.19 -4.29 -25.00
N PHE A 685 -12.10 -5.15 -24.56
CA PHE A 685 -11.94 -5.99 -23.38
C PHE A 685 -12.59 -7.36 -23.55
N LEU A 686 -12.17 -8.33 -22.75
CA LEU A 686 -12.66 -9.71 -22.79
C LEU A 686 -12.98 -10.19 -21.36
N ASN A 687 -14.19 -10.69 -21.14
CA ASN A 687 -14.54 -11.38 -19.91
C ASN A 687 -13.73 -12.69 -19.80
N THR A 688 -12.99 -12.87 -18.71
CA THR A 688 -12.20 -14.09 -18.50
C THR A 688 -13.04 -15.26 -18.00
N ASN A 689 -14.32 -15.03 -17.72
CA ASN A 689 -15.28 -16.04 -17.28
C ASN A 689 -16.35 -16.26 -18.36
N ALA A 690 -16.91 -17.47 -18.40
CA ALA A 690 -18.01 -17.80 -19.32
C ALA A 690 -19.17 -16.79 -19.18
N PRO A 691 -19.77 -16.33 -20.30
CA PRO A 691 -19.62 -16.85 -21.66
C PRO A 691 -18.51 -16.20 -22.51
N TYR A 692 -17.48 -15.59 -21.89
CA TYR A 692 -16.29 -15.02 -22.55
C TYR A 692 -16.62 -13.89 -23.54
N GLU A 693 -17.47 -12.97 -23.08
CA GLU A 693 -17.96 -11.85 -23.88
C GLU A 693 -16.86 -10.83 -24.18
N HIS A 694 -16.91 -10.28 -25.39
CA HIS A 694 -16.09 -9.13 -25.78
C HIS A 694 -16.86 -7.84 -25.51
N PHE A 695 -16.17 -6.88 -24.91
CA PHE A 695 -16.75 -5.60 -24.53
C PHE A 695 -15.99 -4.43 -25.16
N GLU A 696 -16.75 -3.43 -25.60
CA GLU A 696 -16.19 -2.18 -26.11
C GLU A 696 -15.65 -1.29 -24.98
N ALA A 697 -14.54 -0.60 -25.26
CA ALA A 697 -14.01 0.44 -24.39
C ALA A 697 -14.89 1.70 -24.39
N GLY A 698 -14.79 2.50 -23.33
CA GLY A 698 -15.52 3.76 -23.14
C GLY A 698 -17.00 3.60 -22.78
N LYS A 699 -17.43 2.43 -22.32
CA LYS A 699 -18.85 2.11 -22.05
C LYS A 699 -19.06 1.40 -20.71
N TRP A 700 -20.25 1.60 -20.16
CA TRP A 700 -20.78 0.79 -19.08
C TRP A 700 -21.37 -0.50 -19.64
N HIS A 701 -21.03 -1.62 -19.01
CA HIS A 701 -21.55 -2.96 -19.33
C HIS A 701 -22.20 -3.56 -18.09
N THR A 702 -23.24 -4.36 -18.31
CA THR A 702 -23.86 -5.18 -17.27
C THR A 702 -23.44 -6.62 -17.50
N VAL A 703 -22.72 -7.19 -16.54
CA VAL A 703 -22.12 -8.52 -16.64
C VAL A 703 -22.86 -9.48 -15.71
N LEU A 704 -23.24 -10.65 -16.23
CA LEU A 704 -23.80 -11.74 -15.43
C LEU A 704 -22.74 -12.23 -14.43
N SER A 705 -23.09 -12.21 -13.15
CA SER A 705 -22.22 -12.43 -12.01
C SER A 705 -22.99 -13.12 -10.87
N PRO A 706 -23.56 -14.33 -11.03
CA PRO A 706 -24.10 -15.08 -9.91
C PRO A 706 -22.97 -15.56 -8.99
N TRP A 707 -23.20 -15.52 -7.67
CA TRP A 707 -22.14 -15.75 -6.66
C TRP A 707 -21.49 -17.13 -6.75
N TYR A 708 -22.23 -18.13 -7.21
CA TYR A 708 -21.72 -19.50 -7.41
C TYR A 708 -20.89 -19.68 -8.68
N ASN A 709 -20.76 -18.65 -9.52
CA ASN A 709 -19.94 -18.68 -10.74
C ASN A 709 -18.69 -17.82 -10.57
N SER A 710 -18.81 -16.50 -10.72
CA SER A 710 -17.68 -15.56 -10.66
C SER A 710 -18.15 -14.11 -10.49
N ILE A 711 -17.20 -13.24 -10.16
CA ILE A 711 -17.33 -11.78 -10.31
C ILE A 711 -16.81 -11.34 -11.69
N PRO A 712 -17.12 -10.11 -12.18
CA PRO A 712 -16.50 -9.59 -13.38
C PRO A 712 -14.99 -9.48 -13.23
N VAL A 713 -14.25 -10.25 -14.02
CA VAL A 713 -12.81 -10.14 -14.20
C VAL A 713 -12.60 -9.96 -15.69
N ILE A 714 -12.35 -8.73 -16.08
CA ILE A 714 -12.40 -8.30 -17.48
C ILE A 714 -10.98 -7.96 -17.92
N ALA A 715 -10.40 -8.78 -18.79
CA ALA A 715 -9.07 -8.59 -19.34
C ALA A 715 -9.08 -7.50 -20.41
N LYS A 716 -8.09 -6.62 -20.38
CA LYS A 716 -7.81 -5.68 -21.47
C LYS A 716 -7.28 -6.45 -22.67
N ILE A 717 -7.88 -6.24 -23.84
CA ILE A 717 -7.37 -6.81 -25.09
C ILE A 717 -5.99 -6.21 -25.37
N GLY A 718 -5.02 -7.07 -25.68
CA GLY A 718 -3.62 -6.69 -25.84
C GLY A 718 -2.71 -7.06 -24.67
N SER A 719 -3.27 -7.48 -23.54
CA SER A 719 -2.49 -7.85 -22.35
C SER A 719 -2.03 -9.31 -22.37
N ALA A 720 -1.00 -9.60 -21.57
CA ALA A 720 -0.54 -10.96 -21.31
C ALA A 720 -0.33 -11.19 -19.81
N VAL A 721 -0.82 -12.32 -19.29
CA VAL A 721 -0.84 -12.60 -17.85
C VAL A 721 -0.08 -13.90 -17.55
N PRO A 722 1.09 -13.83 -16.90
CA PRO A 722 1.82 -15.02 -16.48
C PRO A 722 1.07 -15.77 -15.38
N VAL A 723 0.93 -17.08 -15.55
CA VAL A 723 0.24 -17.98 -14.63
C VAL A 723 1.09 -19.17 -14.20
N GLY A 724 0.90 -19.60 -12.96
CA GLY A 724 1.61 -20.70 -12.32
C GLY A 724 0.69 -21.88 -12.01
N LYS A 725 1.22 -22.80 -11.21
CA LYS A 725 0.45 -23.95 -10.73
C LYS A 725 -0.62 -23.50 -9.73
N PRO A 726 -1.75 -24.23 -9.60
CA PRO A 726 -2.83 -23.91 -8.66
C PRO A 726 -2.51 -24.35 -7.22
N LEU A 727 -1.26 -24.16 -6.77
CA LEU A 727 -0.75 -24.57 -5.46
C LEU A 727 0.50 -23.75 -5.11
N ASP A 728 0.92 -23.81 -3.84
CA ASP A 728 2.11 -23.12 -3.36
C ASP A 728 3.40 -23.71 -3.94
N THR A 729 4.33 -22.85 -4.36
CA THR A 729 5.55 -23.27 -5.07
C THR A 729 6.79 -22.50 -4.63
N THR A 730 7.95 -23.14 -4.75
CA THR A 730 9.26 -22.53 -4.58
C THR A 730 10.04 -22.47 -5.89
N SER A 731 10.77 -21.37 -6.07
CA SER A 731 11.70 -21.16 -7.18
C SER A 731 13.08 -21.80 -6.91
N LEU A 732 13.34 -22.24 -5.68
CA LEU A 732 14.61 -22.84 -5.29
C LEU A 732 14.80 -24.16 -6.04
N LYS A 733 15.95 -24.32 -6.70
CA LYS A 733 16.32 -25.54 -7.40
C LYS A 733 16.53 -26.70 -6.44
N GLU A 734 17.37 -26.47 -5.43
CA GLU A 734 17.70 -27.47 -4.42
C GLU A 734 16.55 -27.72 -3.45
N ALA A 735 16.58 -28.87 -2.78
CA ALA A 735 15.62 -29.15 -1.72
C ALA A 735 15.88 -28.22 -0.52
N ASP A 736 14.83 -27.61 0.00
CA ASP A 736 14.88 -26.84 1.23
C ASP A 736 14.58 -27.79 2.40
N PRO A 737 15.53 -28.05 3.32
CA PRO A 737 15.30 -28.95 4.45
C PRO A 737 14.27 -28.40 5.46
N GLU A 738 14.02 -27.08 5.49
CA GLU A 738 12.98 -26.46 6.31
C GLU A 738 11.59 -26.64 5.66
N PHE A 739 11.53 -26.63 4.32
CA PHE A 739 10.31 -26.78 3.52
C PHE A 739 10.36 -27.98 2.54
N PRO A 740 10.56 -29.22 3.03
CA PRO A 740 10.88 -30.39 2.20
C PRO A 740 9.79 -30.82 1.21
N ASN A 741 8.53 -30.46 1.48
CA ASN A 741 7.36 -30.90 0.70
C ASN A 741 6.82 -29.82 -0.26
N GLN A 742 7.47 -28.66 -0.37
CA GLN A 742 7.00 -27.58 -1.23
C GLN A 742 7.24 -27.91 -2.71
N ALA A 743 6.21 -27.71 -3.53
CA ALA A 743 6.30 -28.01 -4.95
C ALA A 743 7.23 -27.04 -5.69
N LYS A 744 7.88 -27.50 -6.76
CA LYS A 744 8.74 -26.64 -7.59
C LYS A 744 7.92 -25.79 -8.55
N ASP A 745 8.32 -24.52 -8.71
CA ASP A 745 7.82 -23.60 -9.75
C ASP A 745 8.52 -23.87 -11.10
N ASP A 746 8.27 -25.04 -11.67
CA ASP A 746 8.93 -25.56 -12.88
C ASP A 746 8.01 -25.60 -14.12
N TRP A 747 6.91 -24.84 -14.06
CA TRP A 747 6.00 -24.59 -15.17
C TRP A 747 5.51 -23.13 -15.16
N ARG A 748 5.41 -22.52 -16.34
CA ARG A 748 4.86 -21.18 -16.53
C ARG A 748 3.95 -21.16 -17.75
N GLY A 749 2.73 -20.70 -17.54
CA GLY A 749 1.80 -20.34 -18.60
C GLY A 749 1.76 -18.82 -18.80
N VAL A 750 1.32 -18.36 -19.97
CA VAL A 750 0.97 -16.97 -20.23
C VAL A 750 -0.36 -16.92 -20.97
N GLU A 751 -1.38 -16.36 -20.31
CA GLU A 751 -2.69 -16.09 -20.91
C GLU A 751 -2.58 -14.83 -21.77
N ILE A 752 -2.85 -14.92 -23.07
CA ILE A 752 -2.89 -13.74 -23.95
C ILE A 752 -4.32 -13.42 -24.35
N PHE A 753 -4.63 -12.14 -24.51
CA PHE A 753 -5.98 -11.67 -24.82
C PHE A 753 -6.01 -10.94 -26.16
N PRO A 754 -6.03 -11.67 -27.29
CA PRO A 754 -6.06 -11.05 -28.61
C PRO A 754 -7.43 -10.43 -28.92
N PRO A 755 -7.52 -9.38 -29.76
CA PRO A 755 -8.79 -8.87 -30.26
C PRO A 755 -9.57 -9.96 -31.01
N PRO A 756 -10.92 -9.87 -31.04
CA PRO A 756 -11.73 -10.77 -31.84
C PRO A 756 -11.32 -10.66 -33.31
N SER A 757 -11.55 -11.71 -34.10
CA SER A 757 -11.24 -11.78 -35.54
C SER A 757 -11.46 -10.41 -36.22
N LEU A 758 -10.39 -9.78 -36.70
CA LEU A 758 -10.42 -8.44 -37.30
C LEU A 758 -11.31 -8.46 -38.56
N ARG A 759 -12.61 -8.22 -38.42
CA ARG A 759 -13.56 -8.06 -39.54
C ARG A 759 -13.91 -6.59 -39.71
N GLY A 760 -13.23 -5.90 -40.62
CA GLY A 760 -13.60 -4.55 -41.05
C GLY A 760 -13.44 -3.46 -39.98
N ALA A 761 -13.25 -2.22 -40.43
CA ALA A 761 -13.04 -0.98 -39.68
C ALA A 761 -11.81 -0.92 -38.72
N ALA A 762 -11.48 -1.96 -37.95
CA ALA A 762 -10.32 -1.98 -37.04
C ALA A 762 -8.95 -1.94 -37.76
N ALA A 763 -8.92 -2.22 -39.07
CA ALA A 763 -7.73 -2.07 -39.91
C ALA A 763 -7.44 -0.59 -40.31
N GLN A 764 -8.36 0.35 -40.05
CA GLN A 764 -8.23 1.75 -40.52
C GLN A 764 -7.48 2.70 -39.55
N GLY A 765 -6.99 2.19 -38.41
CA GLY A 765 -6.17 2.95 -37.46
C GLY A 765 -4.66 2.86 -37.70
N SER A 766 -4.20 2.00 -38.63
CA SER A 766 -2.79 1.94 -39.01
C SER A 766 -2.52 2.92 -40.16
N GLU A 767 -1.46 3.71 -40.02
CA GLU A 767 -1.06 4.76 -40.96
C GLU A 767 -1.16 4.31 -42.43
N LYS A 768 -2.00 5.03 -43.18
CA LYS A 768 -1.96 5.05 -44.65
C LYS A 768 -0.71 5.82 -45.07
N GLU A 769 0.34 5.11 -45.47
CA GLU A 769 1.08 5.32 -46.73
C GLU A 769 2.37 4.48 -46.76
N LEU A 770 2.47 3.61 -47.77
CA LEU A 770 3.58 3.40 -48.72
C LEU A 770 3.39 2.02 -49.37
N GLY A 771 3.34 2.00 -50.71
CA GLY A 771 2.97 0.82 -51.50
C GLY A 771 3.96 -0.35 -51.40
N GLY A 772 3.41 -1.56 -51.35
CA GLY A 772 4.08 -2.86 -51.34
C GLY A 772 3.14 -3.94 -50.75
N GLU A 773 3.19 -5.17 -51.23
CA GLU A 773 2.28 -6.30 -50.88
C GLU A 773 2.48 -6.86 -49.44
N ASP A 774 2.63 -6.02 -48.42
CA ASP A 774 2.75 -6.45 -47.02
C ASP A 774 1.49 -6.08 -46.22
N VAL A 775 0.70 -7.09 -45.81
CA VAL A 775 -0.42 -6.90 -44.88
C VAL A 775 0.14 -6.56 -43.50
N LYS A 776 -0.01 -5.31 -43.04
CA LYS A 776 0.43 -4.89 -41.69
C LYS A 776 -0.42 -5.57 -40.61
N GLY A 777 0.22 -6.33 -39.72
CA GLY A 777 -0.40 -6.95 -38.55
C GLY A 777 -0.62 -5.97 -37.38
N VAL A 778 -1.42 -6.39 -36.39
CA VAL A 778 -1.55 -5.67 -35.11
C VAL A 778 -0.64 -6.32 -34.08
N VAL A 779 0.23 -5.53 -33.47
CA VAL A 779 1.26 -6.01 -32.54
C VAL A 779 0.91 -5.61 -31.11
N PHE A 780 1.02 -6.56 -30.20
CA PHE A 780 0.91 -6.36 -28.76
C PHE A 780 2.19 -6.80 -28.08
N GLU A 781 2.58 -6.07 -27.04
CA GLU A 781 3.74 -6.37 -26.21
C GLU A 781 3.37 -6.15 -24.76
N ASP A 782 3.70 -7.12 -23.91
CA ASP A 782 3.56 -7.02 -22.46
C ASP A 782 4.79 -7.65 -21.80
N SER A 783 5.01 -7.34 -20.51
CA SER A 783 6.15 -7.87 -19.77
C SER A 783 5.85 -8.13 -18.31
N TRP A 784 6.57 -9.09 -17.75
CA TRP A 784 6.53 -9.41 -16.33
C TRP A 784 7.93 -9.64 -15.78
N TYR A 785 8.07 -9.46 -14.47
CA TYR A 785 9.31 -9.65 -13.73
C TYR A 785 9.23 -10.93 -12.88
N GLU A 786 10.34 -11.66 -12.80
CA GLU A 786 10.52 -12.73 -11.82
C GLU A 786 11.93 -12.71 -11.24
N ASP A 787 12.03 -12.96 -9.94
CA ASP A 787 13.26 -13.29 -9.22
C ASP A 787 13.01 -14.56 -8.39
N ASP A 788 13.95 -14.92 -7.51
CA ASP A 788 13.81 -16.10 -6.66
C ASP A 788 12.73 -15.99 -5.58
N GLY A 789 12.18 -14.81 -5.34
CA GLY A 789 11.07 -14.59 -4.42
C GLY A 789 11.43 -14.59 -2.94
N ILE A 790 12.69 -14.81 -2.55
CA ILE A 790 13.06 -15.04 -1.15
C ILE A 790 14.38 -14.40 -0.71
N SER A 791 15.39 -14.28 -1.58
CA SER A 791 16.73 -13.87 -1.15
C SER A 791 16.83 -12.37 -0.93
N ARG A 792 17.49 -11.95 0.16
CA ARG A 792 17.71 -10.54 0.46
C ARG A 792 18.52 -9.86 -0.64
N GLU A 793 19.66 -10.45 -0.98
CA GLU A 793 20.45 -10.08 -2.13
C GLU A 793 19.90 -10.84 -3.34
N VAL A 794 19.38 -10.12 -4.34
CA VAL A 794 18.73 -10.75 -5.49
C VAL A 794 19.79 -11.42 -6.38
N PRO A 795 19.82 -12.76 -6.50
CA PRO A 795 20.85 -13.44 -7.29
C PRO A 795 20.71 -13.16 -8.79
N ALA A 796 19.46 -13.08 -9.26
CA ALA A 796 19.08 -12.54 -10.55
C ALA A 796 17.61 -12.13 -10.56
N GLU A 797 17.30 -11.07 -11.29
CA GLU A 797 15.94 -10.69 -11.67
C GLU A 797 15.84 -10.72 -13.19
N PHE A 798 14.76 -11.29 -13.70
CA PHE A 798 14.47 -11.37 -15.13
C PHE A 798 13.25 -10.51 -15.45
N LYS A 799 13.35 -9.78 -16.55
CA LYS A 799 12.20 -9.24 -17.28
C LYS A 799 11.92 -10.12 -18.49
N PHE A 800 10.73 -10.70 -18.55
CA PHE A 800 10.23 -11.41 -19.71
C PHE A 800 9.31 -10.50 -20.49
N THR A 801 9.51 -10.42 -21.80
CA THR A 801 8.66 -9.69 -22.73
C THR A 801 8.03 -10.70 -23.68
N ILE A 802 6.70 -10.72 -23.74
CA ILE A 802 5.94 -11.46 -24.75
C ILE A 802 5.44 -10.47 -25.78
N ARG A 803 5.78 -10.73 -27.05
CA ARG A 803 5.24 -10.02 -28.20
C ARG A 803 4.33 -10.98 -28.95
N TYR A 804 3.11 -10.56 -29.23
CA TYR A 804 2.24 -11.31 -30.14
C TYR A 804 1.64 -10.41 -31.22
N GLU A 805 1.65 -10.92 -32.44
CA GLU A 805 1.24 -10.20 -33.63
C GLU A 805 0.12 -10.95 -34.35
N ILE A 806 -0.92 -10.21 -34.72
CA ILE A 806 -2.09 -10.75 -35.38
C ILE A 806 -2.06 -10.30 -36.83
N VAL A 807 -1.88 -11.29 -37.73
CA VAL A 807 -1.88 -11.11 -39.18
C VAL A 807 -2.86 -12.13 -39.74
N GLU A 808 -3.86 -11.66 -40.47
CA GLU A 808 -4.95 -12.50 -41.02
C GLU A 808 -5.66 -13.37 -39.96
N GLN A 809 -5.48 -14.70 -40.01
CA GLN A 809 -6.05 -15.72 -39.11
C GLN A 809 -4.97 -16.41 -38.25
N ARG A 810 -3.84 -15.72 -38.04
CA ARG A 810 -2.68 -16.25 -37.32
C ARG A 810 -2.28 -15.33 -36.16
N ILE A 811 -1.76 -15.94 -35.11
CA ILE A 811 -1.15 -15.25 -33.96
C ILE A 811 0.32 -15.67 -33.92
N SER A 812 1.22 -14.78 -34.33
CA SER A 812 2.66 -14.99 -34.14
C SER A 812 3.05 -14.64 -32.72
N VAL A 813 3.80 -15.49 -32.03
CA VAL A 813 4.20 -15.26 -30.63
C VAL A 813 5.70 -15.42 -30.47
N GLU A 814 6.31 -14.45 -29.80
CA GLU A 814 7.73 -14.42 -29.44
C GLU A 814 7.87 -14.05 -27.98
N VAL A 815 8.82 -14.68 -27.30
CA VAL A 815 9.12 -14.40 -25.90
C VAL A 815 10.61 -14.17 -25.75
N LYS A 816 10.96 -13.06 -25.10
CA LYS A 816 12.35 -12.68 -24.80
C LYS A 816 12.55 -12.53 -23.31
N ALA A 817 13.68 -12.97 -22.80
CA ALA A 817 14.10 -12.78 -21.42
C ALA A 817 15.35 -11.89 -21.36
N VAL A 818 15.36 -10.93 -20.44
CA VAL A 818 16.53 -10.10 -20.14
C VAL A 818 16.76 -10.12 -18.63
N VAL A 819 18.03 -10.30 -18.22
CA VAL A 819 18.41 -10.16 -16.81
C VAL A 819 18.53 -8.67 -16.50
N THR A 820 17.74 -8.19 -15.54
CA THR A 820 17.68 -6.78 -15.13
C THR A 820 18.56 -6.48 -13.91
N GLU A 821 18.79 -7.49 -13.08
CA GLU A 821 19.66 -7.43 -11.90
C GLU A 821 20.38 -8.77 -11.73
N GLY A 822 21.60 -8.76 -11.19
CA GLY A 822 22.34 -10.00 -10.93
C GLY A 822 22.80 -10.73 -12.18
N SER A 823 22.76 -12.06 -12.17
CA SER A 823 23.29 -12.90 -13.27
C SER A 823 22.58 -14.25 -13.39
N LYS A 824 22.26 -14.67 -14.62
CA LYS A 824 21.58 -15.94 -14.95
C LYS A 824 22.25 -17.18 -14.34
N GLU A 825 23.58 -17.14 -14.16
CA GLU A 825 24.37 -18.23 -13.58
C GLU A 825 24.10 -18.43 -12.08
N LYS A 826 23.70 -17.38 -11.37
CA LYS A 826 23.37 -17.44 -9.93
C LYS A 826 21.96 -17.94 -9.68
N TRP A 827 21.01 -17.55 -10.53
CA TRP A 827 19.63 -18.02 -10.48
C TRP A 827 18.97 -17.91 -11.85
N SER A 828 18.08 -18.87 -12.15
CA SER A 828 17.21 -18.87 -13.31
C SER A 828 15.90 -19.58 -12.94
N PRO A 829 14.75 -19.17 -13.49
CA PRO A 829 13.50 -19.89 -13.26
C PRO A 829 13.59 -21.34 -13.73
N LEU A 830 13.04 -22.28 -12.95
CA LEU A 830 13.14 -23.72 -13.23
C LEU A 830 12.42 -24.16 -14.52
N TRP A 831 11.45 -23.35 -14.97
CA TRP A 831 10.72 -23.55 -16.22
C TRP A 831 11.44 -23.00 -17.45
N LEU A 832 12.45 -22.15 -17.29
CA LEU A 832 13.04 -21.34 -18.36
C LEU A 832 13.50 -22.17 -19.57
N GLU A 833 14.20 -23.28 -19.33
CA GLU A 833 14.72 -24.16 -20.40
C GLU A 833 13.61 -24.92 -21.13
N LYS A 834 12.44 -25.11 -20.50
CA LYS A 834 11.27 -25.78 -21.09
C LYS A 834 10.43 -24.84 -21.95
N GLY A 835 10.71 -23.53 -21.91
CA GLY A 835 9.86 -22.50 -22.50
C GLY A 835 8.64 -22.19 -21.64
N ILE A 836 7.68 -21.49 -22.23
CA ILE A 836 6.38 -21.20 -21.60
C ILE A 836 5.24 -21.84 -22.38
N ASP A 837 4.12 -22.06 -21.72
CA ASP A 837 2.86 -22.42 -22.39
C ASP A 837 2.01 -21.17 -22.65
N VAL A 838 1.77 -20.83 -23.91
CA VAL A 838 0.83 -19.76 -24.29
C VAL A 838 -0.58 -20.33 -24.30
N LEU A 839 -1.49 -19.67 -23.58
CA LEU A 839 -2.90 -20.07 -23.45
C LEU A 839 -3.78 -19.06 -24.16
N LEU A 840 -4.58 -19.53 -25.11
CA LEU A 840 -5.57 -18.69 -25.79
C LEU A 840 -6.91 -18.71 -25.05
N PRO A 841 -7.72 -17.62 -25.15
CA PRO A 841 -9.06 -17.61 -24.60
C PRO A 841 -9.94 -18.72 -25.17
N VAL A 842 -10.93 -19.17 -24.39
CA VAL A 842 -11.90 -20.15 -24.86
C VAL A 842 -12.65 -19.60 -26.08
N GLY A 843 -12.72 -20.38 -27.16
CA GLY A 843 -13.33 -19.99 -28.43
C GLY A 843 -12.37 -19.34 -29.43
N GLU A 844 -11.10 -19.14 -29.09
CA GLU A 844 -10.09 -18.64 -30.02
C GLU A 844 -9.57 -19.77 -30.93
N GLU A 845 -9.82 -19.64 -32.23
CA GLU A 845 -9.56 -20.69 -33.23
C GLU A 845 -8.30 -20.44 -34.09
N ARG A 846 -7.72 -19.23 -34.05
CA ARG A 846 -6.56 -18.88 -34.89
C ARG A 846 -5.36 -19.81 -34.64
N ALA A 847 -4.58 -20.02 -35.70
CA ALA A 847 -3.35 -20.80 -35.63
C ALA A 847 -2.24 -20.00 -34.95
N VAL A 848 -1.44 -20.64 -34.10
CA VAL A 848 -0.30 -20.01 -33.43
C VAL A 848 0.96 -20.25 -34.24
N ILE A 849 1.70 -19.19 -34.55
CA ILE A 849 2.97 -19.21 -35.27
C ILE A 849 4.10 -18.93 -34.28
N VAL A 850 5.14 -19.74 -34.31
CA VAL A 850 6.34 -19.59 -33.47
C VAL A 850 7.55 -19.76 -34.37
N ASN A 851 8.50 -18.81 -34.33
CA ASN A 851 9.69 -18.81 -35.19
C ASN A 851 9.36 -18.96 -36.69
N GLY A 852 8.26 -18.34 -37.14
CA GLY A 852 7.84 -18.37 -38.55
C GLY A 852 7.16 -19.66 -39.02
N ALA A 853 6.93 -20.64 -38.15
CA ALA A 853 6.22 -21.88 -38.47
C ALA A 853 4.99 -22.08 -37.58
N GLU A 854 3.98 -22.79 -38.08
CA GLU A 854 2.80 -23.15 -37.28
C GLU A 854 3.19 -24.11 -36.14
N ALA A 855 2.88 -23.71 -34.91
CA ALA A 855 3.21 -24.46 -33.72
C ALA A 855 2.17 -25.55 -33.46
N GLN A 856 2.63 -26.72 -33.02
CA GLN A 856 1.75 -27.82 -32.66
C GLN A 856 0.98 -27.50 -31.37
N GLU A 857 -0.35 -27.53 -31.46
CA GLU A 857 -1.21 -27.43 -30.29
C GLU A 857 -1.04 -28.66 -29.38
N LYS A 858 -1.00 -28.42 -28.06
CA LYS A 858 -1.08 -29.46 -27.03
C LYS A 858 -2.54 -29.91 -26.85
N SER A 859 -2.82 -30.61 -25.75
CA SER A 859 -4.19 -30.82 -25.29
C SER A 859 -4.79 -29.54 -24.72
N LEU A 860 -6.12 -29.45 -24.74
CA LEU A 860 -6.84 -28.45 -23.96
C LEU A 860 -6.46 -28.51 -22.48
N ASP A 861 -6.39 -27.36 -21.83
CA ASP A 861 -6.20 -27.28 -20.39
C ASP A 861 -7.49 -27.62 -19.62
N THR A 862 -7.43 -27.60 -18.29
CA THR A 862 -8.58 -27.91 -17.42
C THR A 862 -9.75 -26.91 -17.54
N ARG A 863 -9.54 -25.76 -18.20
CA ARG A 863 -10.56 -24.73 -18.46
C ARG A 863 -11.07 -24.77 -19.91
N GLY A 864 -10.57 -25.72 -20.72
CA GLY A 864 -10.94 -25.84 -22.13
C GLY A 864 -10.21 -24.85 -23.05
N ARG A 865 -9.08 -24.29 -22.62
CA ARG A 865 -8.24 -23.39 -23.42
C ARG A 865 -7.24 -24.18 -24.25
N ARG A 866 -6.95 -23.68 -25.45
CA ARG A 866 -5.92 -24.23 -26.34
C ARG A 866 -4.54 -23.75 -25.90
N VAL A 867 -3.53 -24.61 -26.04
CA VAL A 867 -2.19 -24.40 -25.43
C VAL A 867 -1.06 -24.73 -26.41
N TRP A 868 -0.03 -23.90 -26.42
CA TRP A 868 1.19 -24.09 -27.24
C TRP A 868 2.45 -23.83 -26.41
N THR A 869 3.50 -24.62 -26.58
CA THR A 869 4.80 -24.30 -25.98
C THR A 869 5.58 -23.37 -26.89
N VAL A 870 6.04 -22.25 -26.32
CA VAL A 870 6.85 -21.25 -26.99
C VAL A 870 8.23 -21.18 -26.31
N PRO A 871 9.34 -21.29 -27.07
CA PRO A 871 10.67 -21.14 -26.49
C PRO A 871 10.91 -19.70 -26.05
N VAL A 872 11.72 -19.53 -25.00
CA VAL A 872 12.16 -18.23 -24.52
C VAL A 872 13.53 -17.92 -25.10
N THR A 873 13.62 -16.81 -25.84
CA THR A 873 14.88 -16.30 -26.38
C THR A 873 15.55 -15.37 -25.38
N PHE A 874 16.88 -15.24 -25.47
CA PHE A 874 17.70 -14.39 -24.61
C PHE A 874 18.27 -13.23 -25.41
#